data_AF-A0A165IPN6-F1
#
_entry.id   AF-A0A165IPN6-F1
#
_cell.length_a   1.000
_cell.length_b   1.000
_cell.length_c   1.000
_cell.angle_alpha   90.00
_cell.angle_beta   90.00
_cell.angle_gamma   90.00
#
_symmetry.space_group_name_H-M   'P 1'
#
loop_
_entity.id
_entity.type
_entity.pdbx_description
1 polymer ?
#
loop_
_entity_poly.entity_id
_entity_poly.type
_entity_poly.pdbx_seq_one_letter_code
_entity_poly.pdbx_strand_id
1 'polypeptide(L)'
;MVTLLPSFAFLAALCTLASAAPTHSHFHARDAHAGSHHTHRIRSLPNGVSIRAYHPSSTFEVYKRGVEHPLAKRGETPTVREAGMAYITSKLGDEAVWRSTLARNASSHVYAFQQVNGLPVANSVANVALNSEGKVASYSHNFVTPKSVAAPTPKLKPAAAVSAAAKFLDGTSTGADVELKYYALEDNTLALTQSVELTLKNGHLVRSFVDATTGEVHGLVDYTANLAFRVSPINSQDPSHDFELLTDPEDLEASPQGWNTVDGQQTGQTFGNNAISFKDDPDTGVGFESAPGEFDFQINLAQDPDRGANLNASRTNAFFAANTAHDILYRYGFTEDAFNFQADNFGNGGADGDLVLISVQDASGTDNAQFSTPPDGQSGVMQMFLFTSTDPEKDGALVNSVVVHEYTHGLSNRLTGGGTADCLQTLESVGLGEGWSDAFAEWTEQTSGQIVDFTVADFLAPGGIRNFPYSTDKTVNPLLFSDAQKLNEEHNIGEIWANVLHGVNAALVDKLGFAADAPTNPAATGGNAVWLHLMIDALAIQPCNPTFLDARLAWIQADQNRFAGANECTLWAAFADRGLGPDASAGVDDFNVPVSCGGTGSETGSSGTGTATGTGTGTGTGTGTTTGNGNGNGNGRGRGRGGRRKRPNVIESIFGGKKAKGGN
;
A
#
# COMPACT_ATOMS: atom_id res chain seq x y z
N MET A 1 61.86 39.81 -20.32
CA MET A 1 61.69 41.26 -20.02
C MET A 1 60.18 41.48 -20.09
N VAL A 2 59.42 41.61 -19.01
CA VAL A 2 59.62 42.44 -17.82
C VAL A 2 59.36 41.62 -16.56
N THR A 3 60.32 41.72 -15.65
CA THR A 3 60.33 41.31 -14.24
C THR A 3 59.43 42.19 -13.37
N LEU A 4 58.89 41.64 -12.28
CA LEU A 4 59.08 42.17 -10.91
C LEU A 4 58.67 41.10 -9.87
N LEU A 5 59.66 40.67 -9.10
CA LEU A 5 59.60 39.82 -7.91
C LEU A 5 59.49 40.75 -6.64
N PRO A 6 59.80 40.30 -5.40
CA PRO A 6 58.86 39.84 -4.37
C PRO A 6 59.08 40.64 -3.05
N SER A 7 58.43 40.28 -1.94
CA SER A 7 58.76 40.72 -0.56
C SER A 7 57.64 40.27 0.40
N PHE A 8 57.80 39.73 1.60
CA PHE A 8 58.93 39.63 2.53
C PHE A 8 58.72 38.39 3.43
N ALA A 9 59.81 37.72 3.79
CA ALA A 9 59.87 36.73 4.87
C ALA A 9 60.16 37.45 6.20
N PHE A 10 59.64 36.96 7.33
CA PHE A 10 60.40 36.89 8.60
C PHE A 10 59.82 35.85 9.56
N LEU A 11 60.75 35.24 10.29
CA LEU A 11 60.72 33.97 11.00
C LEU A 11 60.75 34.20 12.53
N ALA A 12 60.27 33.19 13.27
CA ALA A 12 60.54 32.84 14.68
C ALA A 12 59.74 33.59 15.77
N ALA A 13 59.26 32.98 16.87
CA ALA A 13 59.11 31.61 17.36
C ALA A 13 58.46 31.73 18.77
N LEU A 14 57.57 30.83 19.18
CA LEU A 14 57.62 30.07 20.46
C LEU A 14 56.28 29.36 20.79
N CYS A 15 56.44 28.09 21.17
CA CYS A 15 55.69 27.35 22.19
C CYS A 15 54.22 26.90 21.96
N THR A 16 54.10 25.60 21.68
CA THR A 16 53.26 24.61 22.38
C THR A 16 51.85 25.04 22.81
N LEU A 17 50.85 24.45 22.15
CA LEU A 17 49.75 23.73 22.79
C LEU A 17 49.14 22.78 21.75
N ALA A 18 49.32 21.49 21.97
CA ALA A 18 48.64 20.45 21.24
C ALA A 18 47.19 20.37 21.71
N SER A 19 46.26 20.71 20.84
CA SER A 19 44.86 20.29 20.95
C SER A 19 44.60 19.35 19.79
N ALA A 20 44.68 18.04 20.07
CA ALA A 20 44.17 17.01 19.19
C ALA A 20 42.64 17.19 19.10
N ALA A 21 42.17 17.67 17.95
CA ALA A 21 40.77 17.56 17.59
C ALA A 21 40.47 16.08 17.26
N PRO A 22 39.41 15.46 17.81
CA PRO A 22 39.00 14.14 17.39
C PRO A 22 38.48 14.23 15.96
N THR A 23 39.08 13.48 15.06
CA THR A 23 38.62 13.31 13.68
C THR A 23 37.22 12.68 13.71
N HIS A 24 36.21 13.45 13.31
CA HIS A 24 34.91 12.90 12.91
C HIS A 24 35.11 12.10 11.63
N SER A 25 35.13 10.77 11.74
CA SER A 25 35.07 9.89 10.58
C SER A 25 33.64 9.91 10.05
N HIS A 26 33.38 10.80 9.08
CA HIS A 26 32.26 10.63 8.17
C HIS A 26 32.48 9.34 7.39
N PHE A 27 31.67 8.31 7.66
CA PHE A 27 31.63 7.11 6.84
C PHE A 27 31.17 7.50 5.42
N HIS A 28 32.10 7.47 4.47
CA HIS A 28 31.77 7.57 3.05
C HIS A 28 31.05 6.30 2.60
N ALA A 29 29.96 6.49 1.83
CA ALA A 29 29.05 5.50 1.29
C ALA A 29 29.65 4.52 0.25
N ARG A 30 30.91 4.10 0.39
CA ARG A 30 31.60 3.23 -0.59
C ARG A 30 31.78 1.76 -0.21
N ASP A 31 31.42 1.36 1.01
CA ASP A 31 31.55 -0.06 1.47
C ASP A 31 30.20 -0.70 1.86
N ALA A 32 29.10 -0.30 1.22
CA ALA A 32 27.76 -0.77 1.59
C ALA A 32 27.50 -2.28 1.37
N HIS A 33 28.35 -3.00 0.62
CA HIS A 33 28.09 -4.37 0.16
C HIS A 33 28.87 -5.50 0.88
N ALA A 34 29.60 -5.24 1.97
CA ALA A 34 30.45 -6.26 2.59
C ALA A 34 29.81 -7.04 3.78
N GLY A 35 28.58 -6.71 4.19
CA GLY A 35 27.91 -7.39 5.30
C GLY A 35 27.04 -8.55 4.81
N SER A 36 27.15 -9.73 5.43
CA SER A 36 26.25 -10.85 5.16
C SER A 36 24.82 -10.50 5.60
N HIS A 37 23.81 -10.76 4.76
CA HIS A 37 22.39 -10.62 5.10
C HIS A 37 21.99 -11.40 6.39
N HIS A 38 22.85 -12.31 6.85
CA HIS A 38 22.65 -13.10 8.06
C HIS A 38 23.08 -12.40 9.36
N THR A 39 23.85 -11.31 9.31
CA THR A 39 24.45 -10.66 10.51
C THR A 39 24.22 -9.15 10.58
N HIS A 40 23.68 -8.52 9.54
CA HIS A 40 23.54 -7.07 9.49
C HIS A 40 22.14 -6.66 9.01
N ARG A 41 21.61 -5.61 9.63
CA ARG A 41 20.42 -4.90 9.16
C ARG A 41 20.74 -3.42 9.04
N ILE A 42 20.51 -2.85 7.86
CA ILE A 42 20.56 -1.40 7.66
C ILE A 42 19.14 -0.87 7.82
N ARG A 43 18.96 0.13 8.68
CA ARG A 43 17.71 0.86 8.83
C ARG A 43 17.91 2.30 8.44
N SER A 44 17.22 2.73 7.39
CA SER A 44 17.08 4.15 7.03
C SER A 44 15.84 4.72 7.72
N LEU A 45 15.99 5.91 8.27
CA LEU A 45 14.93 6.62 9.00
C LEU A 45 14.48 7.86 8.20
N PRO A 46 13.22 8.31 8.36
CA PRO A 46 12.70 9.49 7.66
C PRO A 46 13.50 10.78 7.88
N ASN A 47 14.24 10.87 8.98
CA ASN A 47 15.13 11.99 9.29
C ASN A 47 16.47 11.96 8.51
N GLY A 48 16.64 11.01 7.58
CA GLY A 48 17.84 10.84 6.75
C GLY A 48 18.97 10.06 7.42
N VAL A 49 18.78 9.56 8.65
CA VAL A 49 19.78 8.75 9.36
C VAL A 49 19.71 7.30 8.91
N SER A 50 20.87 6.69 8.63
CA SER A 50 21.00 5.24 8.42
C SER A 50 21.81 4.59 9.53
N ILE A 51 21.30 3.51 10.10
CA ILE A 51 21.95 2.73 11.17
C ILE A 51 22.18 1.31 10.66
N ARG A 52 23.42 0.84 10.77
CA ARG A 52 23.80 -0.54 10.47
C ARG A 52 23.90 -1.32 11.78
N ALA A 53 22.84 -2.04 12.14
CA ALA A 53 22.82 -2.90 13.32
C ALA A 53 23.52 -4.24 13.04
N TYR A 54 24.38 -4.68 13.95
CA TYR A 54 25.09 -5.96 13.88
C TYR A 54 24.50 -7.00 14.84
N HIS A 55 24.34 -8.20 14.34
CA HIS A 55 23.87 -9.38 15.05
C HIS A 55 24.89 -10.50 14.90
N PRO A 56 25.47 -11.00 16.01
CA PRO A 56 26.39 -12.13 15.96
C PRO A 56 25.77 -13.35 15.28
N SER A 57 26.57 -14.05 14.45
CA SER A 57 26.13 -15.27 13.78
C SER A 57 25.66 -16.33 14.77
N SER A 58 24.60 -17.05 14.39
CA SER A 58 24.03 -18.11 15.22
C SER A 58 24.52 -19.49 14.80
N THR A 59 24.72 -20.37 15.78
CA THR A 59 24.88 -21.81 15.60
C THR A 59 23.56 -22.49 15.98
N PHE A 60 23.12 -23.49 15.20
CA PHE A 60 21.96 -24.33 15.53
C PHE A 60 22.29 -25.81 15.33
N GLU A 61 22.12 -26.60 16.39
CA GLU A 61 22.31 -28.05 16.42
C GLU A 61 20.97 -28.74 16.69
N VAL A 62 20.68 -29.82 15.96
CA VAL A 62 19.46 -30.65 16.13
C VAL A 62 19.81 -32.12 16.31
N TYR A 63 19.06 -32.82 17.17
CA TYR A 63 19.30 -34.21 17.51
C TYR A 63 18.02 -35.03 17.35
N LYS A 64 17.95 -35.86 16.29
CA LYS A 64 16.75 -36.61 15.87
C LYS A 64 16.08 -37.43 16.98
N ARG A 65 16.85 -37.95 17.94
CA ARG A 65 16.35 -38.74 19.09
C ARG A 65 16.65 -38.12 20.46
N GLY A 66 17.17 -36.89 20.46
CA GLY A 66 17.73 -36.25 21.63
C GLY A 66 19.10 -36.80 22.06
N VAL A 67 19.90 -35.98 22.73
CA VAL A 67 21.16 -36.37 23.38
C VAL A 67 21.09 -36.13 24.89
N GLU A 68 21.86 -36.90 25.66
CA GLU A 68 21.91 -36.75 27.11
C GLU A 68 22.53 -35.42 27.52
N HIS A 69 21.95 -34.74 28.51
CA HIS A 69 22.58 -33.60 29.15
C HIS A 69 23.60 -34.06 30.22
N PRO A 70 24.57 -33.22 30.64
CA PRO A 70 25.62 -33.63 31.58
C PRO A 70 25.12 -34.21 32.91
N LEU A 71 23.92 -33.81 33.35
CA LEU A 71 23.31 -34.30 34.60
C LEU A 71 22.60 -35.66 34.48
N ALA A 72 22.48 -36.26 33.29
CA ALA A 72 21.64 -37.45 33.06
C ALA A 72 22.14 -38.71 33.80
N LYS A 73 23.42 -38.73 34.18
CA LYS A 73 24.05 -39.84 34.92
C LYS A 73 23.99 -39.66 36.44
N ARG A 74 23.37 -38.60 36.95
CA ARG A 74 23.17 -38.42 38.40
C ARG A 74 22.04 -39.34 38.87
N GLY A 75 22.12 -39.83 40.09
CA GLY A 75 21.05 -40.65 40.71
C GLY A 75 19.79 -39.88 41.08
N GLU A 76 19.70 -38.61 40.70
CA GLU A 76 18.59 -37.68 40.96
C GLU A 76 18.11 -37.09 39.64
N THR A 77 16.80 -36.96 39.47
CA THR A 77 16.20 -36.37 38.25
C THR A 77 16.34 -34.84 38.30
N PRO A 78 17.13 -34.21 37.42
CA PRO A 78 17.29 -32.76 37.42
C PRO A 78 16.01 -32.07 36.92
N THR A 79 15.79 -30.85 37.39
CA THR A 79 14.75 -29.98 36.82
C THR A 79 15.08 -29.61 35.37
N VAL A 80 14.07 -29.21 34.60
CA VAL A 80 14.24 -28.71 33.22
C VAL A 80 15.30 -27.60 33.14
N ARG A 81 15.26 -26.67 34.11
CA ARG A 81 16.24 -25.58 34.19
C ARG A 81 17.65 -26.12 34.39
N GLU A 82 17.85 -27.02 35.34
CA GLU A 82 19.17 -27.60 35.63
C GLU A 82 19.70 -28.41 34.44
N ALA A 83 18.87 -29.24 33.84
CA ALA A 83 19.20 -30.03 32.65
C ALA A 83 19.63 -29.15 31.47
N GLY A 84 18.81 -28.15 31.12
CA GLY A 84 19.08 -27.25 30.01
C GLY A 84 20.29 -26.35 30.26
N MET A 85 20.41 -25.76 31.44
CA MET A 85 21.57 -24.92 31.77
C MET A 85 22.85 -25.74 31.84
N ALA A 86 22.83 -26.97 32.38
CA ALA A 86 24.01 -27.83 32.36
C ALA A 86 24.50 -28.12 30.94
N TYR A 87 23.58 -28.31 30.00
CA TYR A 87 23.94 -28.47 28.59
C TYR A 87 24.53 -27.18 28.00
N ILE A 88 23.87 -26.03 28.19
CA ILE A 88 24.35 -24.74 27.69
C ILE A 88 25.74 -24.42 28.26
N THR A 89 25.92 -24.53 29.57
CA THR A 89 27.21 -24.28 30.25
C THR A 89 28.29 -25.26 29.79
N SER A 90 27.95 -26.52 29.48
CA SER A 90 28.95 -27.46 28.93
C SER A 90 29.47 -27.08 27.54
N LYS A 91 28.71 -26.26 26.80
CA LYS A 91 29.08 -25.77 25.45
C LYS A 91 29.70 -24.38 25.49
N LEU A 92 29.20 -23.49 26.35
CA LEU A 92 29.51 -22.05 26.34
C LEU A 92 30.24 -21.55 27.59
N GLY A 93 30.44 -22.39 28.61
CA GLY A 93 31.03 -22.00 29.88
C GLY A 93 30.10 -21.18 30.78
N ASP A 94 30.69 -20.60 31.82
CA ASP A 94 29.97 -19.94 32.93
C ASP A 94 29.41 -18.55 32.56
N GLU A 95 29.74 -18.03 31.38
CA GLU A 95 29.16 -16.79 30.85
C GLU A 95 27.67 -16.96 30.48
N ALA A 96 27.18 -18.19 30.38
CA ALA A 96 25.78 -18.46 30.12
C ALA A 96 24.93 -18.33 31.40
N VAL A 97 24.12 -17.29 31.46
CA VAL A 97 23.22 -17.03 32.59
C VAL A 97 21.78 -17.33 32.22
N TRP A 98 21.10 -18.05 33.11
CA TRP A 98 19.70 -18.43 32.92
C TRP A 98 18.79 -17.20 32.80
N ARG A 99 17.89 -17.22 31.80
CA ARG A 99 16.86 -16.20 31.58
C ARG A 99 15.48 -16.69 31.98
N SER A 100 15.04 -17.80 31.39
CA SER A 100 13.69 -18.32 31.57
C SER A 100 13.61 -19.79 31.20
N THR A 101 12.55 -20.44 31.68
CA THR A 101 12.21 -21.81 31.36
C THR A 101 10.74 -21.89 30.96
N LEU A 102 10.45 -22.57 29.86
CA LEU A 102 9.10 -22.89 29.40
C LEU A 102 8.93 -24.41 29.39
N ALA A 103 8.23 -24.97 30.38
CA ALA A 103 7.94 -26.40 30.43
C ALA A 103 6.57 -26.70 29.79
N ARG A 104 6.52 -27.66 28.84
CA ARG A 104 5.28 -28.19 28.26
C ARG A 104 5.31 -29.72 28.25
N ASN A 105 4.15 -30.33 28.03
CA ASN A 105 4.00 -31.80 28.06
C ASN A 105 4.82 -32.54 27.00
N ALA A 106 5.05 -31.91 25.83
CA ALA A 106 5.77 -32.53 24.70
C ALA A 106 7.22 -32.06 24.56
N SER A 107 7.53 -30.84 25.02
CA SER A 107 8.86 -30.25 24.96
C SER A 107 9.03 -29.22 26.07
N SER A 108 10.27 -29.02 26.51
CA SER A 108 10.61 -27.93 27.42
C SER A 108 11.75 -27.11 26.85
N HIS A 109 11.76 -25.81 27.11
CA HIS A 109 12.76 -24.88 26.58
C HIS A 109 13.45 -24.14 27.72
N VAL A 110 14.76 -24.01 27.63
CA VAL A 110 15.58 -23.18 28.52
C VAL A 110 16.27 -22.12 27.70
N TYR A 111 16.13 -20.87 28.13
CA TYR A 111 16.75 -19.71 27.51
C TYR A 111 17.82 -19.14 28.43
N ALA A 112 18.95 -18.74 27.85
CA ALA A 112 20.05 -18.08 28.52
C ALA A 112 20.51 -16.85 27.74
N PHE A 113 21.20 -15.94 28.41
CA PHE A 113 21.90 -14.81 27.81
C PHE A 113 23.36 -14.84 28.20
N GLN A 114 24.22 -14.24 27.39
CA GLN A 114 25.63 -14.09 27.74
C GLN A 114 25.80 -12.97 28.74
N GLN A 115 26.57 -13.22 29.80
CA GLN A 115 26.94 -12.22 30.79
C GLN A 115 28.46 -12.04 30.82
N VAL A 116 28.91 -10.79 30.75
CA VAL A 116 30.31 -10.40 30.91
C VAL A 116 30.39 -9.31 31.97
N ASN A 117 31.33 -9.39 32.91
CA ASN A 117 31.47 -8.43 34.02
C ASN A 117 30.15 -8.14 34.79
N GLY A 118 29.28 -9.15 34.92
CA GLY A 118 27.97 -9.02 35.59
C GLY A 118 26.87 -8.34 34.77
N LEU A 119 27.16 -7.89 33.53
CA LEU A 119 26.19 -7.26 32.65
C LEU A 119 25.81 -8.17 31.47
N PRO A 120 24.54 -8.16 31.04
CA PRO A 120 24.12 -8.93 29.88
C PRO A 120 24.68 -8.35 28.58
N VAL A 121 24.97 -9.20 27.61
CA VAL A 121 25.26 -8.81 26.22
C VAL A 121 23.94 -8.85 25.43
N ALA A 122 23.49 -7.69 24.95
CA ALA A 122 22.12 -7.49 24.47
C ALA A 122 21.76 -8.32 23.23
N ASN A 123 22.70 -8.45 22.29
CA ASN A 123 22.54 -9.19 21.03
C ASN A 123 23.16 -10.61 21.11
N SER A 124 23.20 -11.23 22.30
CA SER A 124 23.80 -12.55 22.54
C SER A 124 22.98 -13.43 23.48
N VAL A 125 22.42 -14.51 22.94
CA VAL A 125 21.51 -15.44 23.61
C VAL A 125 21.84 -16.90 23.27
N ALA A 126 21.32 -17.81 24.09
CA ALA A 126 21.39 -19.24 23.86
C ALA A 126 20.06 -19.90 24.27
N ASN A 127 19.73 -21.03 23.65
CA ASN A 127 18.62 -21.85 24.09
C ASN A 127 18.86 -23.34 23.87
N VAL A 128 18.15 -24.14 24.65
CA VAL A 128 18.06 -25.60 24.53
C VAL A 128 16.60 -26.01 24.57
N ALA A 129 16.21 -26.91 23.67
CA ALA A 129 14.95 -27.63 23.76
C ALA A 129 15.20 -29.07 24.26
N LEU A 130 14.42 -29.50 25.24
CA LEU A 130 14.38 -30.85 25.80
C LEU A 130 13.11 -31.54 25.31
N ASN A 131 13.20 -32.79 24.86
CA ASN A 131 12.04 -33.60 24.48
C ASN A 131 11.29 -34.15 25.71
N SER A 132 10.22 -34.91 25.49
CA SER A 132 9.44 -35.55 26.56
C SER A 132 10.22 -36.54 27.42
N GLU A 133 11.37 -37.03 26.96
CA GLU A 133 12.28 -37.89 27.74
C GLU A 133 13.30 -37.08 28.56
N GLY A 134 13.26 -35.74 28.50
CA GLY A 134 14.24 -34.88 29.14
C GLY A 134 15.58 -34.82 28.41
N LYS A 135 15.68 -35.33 27.17
CA LYS A 135 16.89 -35.29 26.35
C LYS A 135 16.93 -34.02 25.50
N VAL A 136 18.13 -33.50 25.26
CA VAL A 136 18.34 -32.30 24.43
C VAL A 136 18.04 -32.62 22.97
N ALA A 137 16.96 -32.06 22.45
CA ALA A 137 16.50 -32.22 21.07
C ALA A 137 17.08 -31.17 20.13
N SER A 138 17.34 -29.95 20.63
CA SER A 138 18.03 -28.92 19.89
C SER A 138 18.76 -27.93 20.81
N TYR A 139 19.75 -27.25 20.24
CA TYR A 139 20.57 -26.25 20.90
C TYR A 139 20.91 -25.14 19.91
N SER A 140 20.83 -23.88 20.33
CA SER A 140 21.38 -22.75 19.57
C SER A 140 22.00 -21.70 20.46
N HIS A 141 22.93 -20.94 19.88
CA HIS A 141 23.48 -19.74 20.50
C HIS A 141 24.04 -18.79 19.45
N ASN A 142 24.24 -17.53 19.84
CA ASN A 142 25.06 -16.57 19.12
C ASN A 142 26.05 -15.84 20.05
N PHE A 143 26.50 -16.53 21.11
CA PHE A 143 27.51 -16.02 22.03
C PHE A 143 28.80 -15.60 21.31
N VAL A 144 29.37 -14.47 21.73
CA VAL A 144 30.60 -13.92 21.18
C VAL A 144 31.78 -14.17 22.11
N THR A 145 32.99 -14.36 21.56
CA THR A 145 34.23 -14.36 22.35
C THR A 145 34.97 -13.06 22.03
N PRO A 146 34.77 -11.99 22.82
CA PRO A 146 35.19 -10.67 22.41
C PRO A 146 36.71 -10.49 22.48
N LYS A 147 37.27 -9.74 21.53
CA LYS A 147 38.68 -9.32 21.52
C LYS A 147 38.99 -8.34 22.67
N SER A 148 38.02 -7.49 23.00
CA SER A 148 38.10 -6.56 24.13
C SER A 148 36.71 -6.20 24.64
N VAL A 149 36.65 -5.82 25.92
CA VAL A 149 35.42 -5.47 26.63
C VAL A 149 35.59 -4.09 27.25
N ALA A 150 34.66 -3.17 26.98
CA ALA A 150 34.64 -1.86 27.61
C ALA A 150 34.50 -1.96 29.15
N ALA A 151 34.96 -0.95 29.88
CA ALA A 151 34.79 -0.92 31.34
C ALA A 151 33.30 -0.90 31.72
N PRO A 152 32.85 -1.63 32.76
CA PRO A 152 31.42 -1.78 33.12
C PRO A 152 30.81 -0.53 33.79
N THR A 153 31.51 0.60 33.81
CA THR A 153 31.07 1.83 34.48
C THR A 153 30.67 2.88 33.45
N PRO A 154 29.39 3.30 33.41
CA PRO A 154 28.94 4.32 32.46
C PRO A 154 29.51 5.69 32.85
N LYS A 155 29.91 6.49 31.85
CA LYS A 155 30.30 7.90 32.03
C LYS A 155 29.15 8.86 31.70
N LEU A 156 28.19 8.40 30.91
CA LEU A 156 26.98 9.13 30.52
C LEU A 156 25.83 8.80 31.49
N LYS A 157 25.04 9.80 31.88
CA LYS A 157 23.84 9.58 32.72
C LYS A 157 22.66 9.07 31.86
N PRO A 158 21.74 8.25 32.42
CA PRO A 158 20.54 7.76 31.72
C PRO A 158 19.73 8.83 30.98
N ALA A 159 19.43 9.96 31.63
CA ALA A 159 18.70 11.04 30.98
C ALA A 159 19.43 11.60 29.75
N ALA A 160 20.76 11.66 29.77
CA ALA A 160 21.55 12.13 28.64
C ALA A 160 21.59 11.09 27.50
N ALA A 161 21.59 9.79 27.82
CA ALA A 161 21.45 8.73 26.81
C ALA A 161 20.06 8.79 26.14
N VAL A 162 18.99 9.00 26.92
CA VAL A 162 17.64 9.19 26.38
C VAL A 162 17.57 10.40 25.45
N SER A 163 18.12 11.54 25.88
CA SER A 163 18.15 12.74 25.03
C SER A 163 18.98 12.56 23.77
N ALA A 164 20.12 11.86 23.84
CA ALA A 164 20.95 11.56 22.68
C ALA A 164 20.21 10.67 21.67
N ALA A 165 19.59 9.59 22.13
CA ALA A 165 18.84 8.67 21.30
C ALA A 165 17.59 9.33 20.68
N ALA A 166 16.80 10.04 21.48
CA ALA A 166 15.61 10.77 21.02
C ALA A 166 15.96 11.78 19.91
N LYS A 167 17.07 12.52 20.08
CA LYS A 167 17.55 13.48 19.08
C LYS A 167 18.06 12.79 17.82
N PHE A 168 18.86 11.72 17.96
CA PHE A 168 19.47 11.04 16.83
C PHE A 168 18.44 10.28 15.98
N LEU A 169 17.46 9.67 16.64
CA LEU A 169 16.44 8.83 16.00
C LEU A 169 15.15 9.59 15.65
N ASP A 170 15.05 10.87 16.02
CA ASP A 170 13.82 11.67 15.91
C ASP A 170 12.60 10.95 16.53
N GLY A 171 12.74 10.61 17.81
CA GLY A 171 11.76 9.84 18.56
C GLY A 171 11.53 10.35 19.99
N THR A 172 10.47 9.84 20.61
CA THR A 172 10.05 10.19 21.97
C THR A 172 10.24 8.99 22.90
N SER A 173 10.75 9.20 24.10
CA SER A 173 10.91 8.11 25.09
C SER A 173 9.57 7.52 25.49
N THR A 174 9.50 6.19 25.59
CA THR A 174 8.31 5.48 26.12
C THR A 174 8.19 5.59 27.64
N GLY A 175 9.24 6.07 28.32
CA GLY A 175 9.34 6.09 29.77
C GLY A 175 9.79 4.76 30.39
N ALA A 176 10.12 3.75 29.57
CA ALA A 176 10.69 2.49 30.04
C ALA A 176 12.07 2.69 30.71
N ASP A 177 12.40 1.80 31.65
CA ASP A 177 13.67 1.84 32.37
C ASP A 177 14.87 1.69 31.44
N VAL A 178 15.89 2.51 31.66
CA VAL A 178 17.16 2.46 30.93
C VAL A 178 18.06 1.40 31.55
N GLU A 179 18.34 0.32 30.81
CA GLU A 179 19.16 -0.78 31.27
C GLU A 179 20.60 -0.69 30.74
N LEU A 180 21.59 -0.93 31.60
CA LEU A 180 23.00 -1.01 31.20
C LEU A 180 23.33 -2.40 30.66
N LYS A 181 23.84 -2.48 29.43
CA LYS A 181 24.16 -3.74 28.73
C LYS A 181 25.43 -3.61 27.91
N TYR A 182 26.11 -4.72 27.65
CA TYR A 182 27.07 -4.75 26.56
C TYR A 182 26.35 -4.94 25.22
N TYR A 183 26.89 -4.36 24.16
CA TYR A 183 26.48 -4.61 22.78
C TYR A 183 27.69 -5.12 22.01
N ALA A 184 27.56 -6.29 21.37
CA ALA A 184 28.62 -6.83 20.54
C ALA A 184 28.68 -6.08 19.20
N LEU A 185 29.86 -5.64 18.83
CA LEU A 185 30.14 -4.94 17.57
C LEU A 185 30.75 -5.89 16.53
N GLU A 186 30.70 -5.49 15.26
CA GLU A 186 31.20 -6.27 14.13
C GLU A 186 32.70 -6.58 14.20
N ASP A 187 33.47 -5.69 14.82
CA ASP A 187 34.91 -5.88 15.05
C ASP A 187 35.24 -6.92 16.14
N ASN A 188 34.19 -7.55 16.72
CA ASN A 188 34.20 -8.51 17.80
C ASN A 188 34.65 -7.89 19.14
N THR A 189 34.28 -6.64 19.41
CA THR A 189 34.43 -5.99 20.72
C THR A 189 33.07 -5.83 21.42
N LEU A 190 33.07 -5.62 22.74
CA LEU A 190 31.87 -5.29 23.50
C LEU A 190 31.89 -3.82 23.93
N ALA A 191 30.97 -3.03 23.39
CA ALA A 191 30.71 -1.66 23.83
C ALA A 191 29.78 -1.67 25.04
N LEU A 192 30.04 -0.82 26.04
CA LEU A 192 29.10 -0.60 27.14
C LEU A 192 28.01 0.36 26.65
N THR A 193 26.75 -0.06 26.73
CA THR A 193 25.61 0.68 26.20
C THR A 193 24.48 0.82 27.23
N GLN A 194 23.67 1.85 27.04
CA GLN A 194 22.41 2.08 27.72
C GLN A 194 21.28 1.80 26.72
N SER A 195 20.43 0.84 27.06
CA SER A 195 19.27 0.44 26.28
C SER A 195 18.16 1.45 26.49
N VAL A 196 17.79 2.18 25.45
CA VAL A 196 16.75 3.23 25.48
C VAL A 196 15.62 2.86 24.53
N GLU A 197 14.39 2.82 25.04
CA GLU A 197 13.19 2.56 24.25
C GLU A 197 12.51 3.88 23.84
N LEU A 198 12.15 3.98 22.57
CA LEU A 198 11.56 5.18 21.96
C LEU A 198 10.41 4.78 21.04
N THR A 199 9.42 5.65 20.92
CA THR A 199 8.49 5.70 19.79
C THR A 199 9.01 6.73 18.79
N LEU A 200 9.35 6.31 17.59
CA LEU A 200 9.77 7.21 16.51
C LEU A 200 8.58 8.03 15.98
N LYS A 201 8.83 9.09 15.21
CA LYS A 201 7.75 9.91 14.63
C LYS A 201 6.76 9.12 13.76
N ASN A 202 7.21 8.06 13.10
CA ASN A 202 6.34 7.17 12.31
C ASN A 202 5.62 6.10 13.17
N GLY A 203 5.60 6.24 14.50
CA GLY A 203 4.93 5.30 15.40
C GLY A 203 5.74 4.05 15.75
N HIS A 204 6.92 3.84 15.15
CA HIS A 204 7.73 2.66 15.41
C HIS A 204 8.23 2.59 16.85
N LEU A 205 8.00 1.44 17.50
CA LEU A 205 8.58 1.14 18.80
C LEU A 205 9.98 0.57 18.59
N VAL A 206 11.01 1.28 19.03
CA VAL A 206 12.40 0.84 18.89
C VAL A 206 13.10 0.79 20.23
N ARG A 207 14.10 -0.09 20.33
CA ARG A 207 15.10 -0.09 21.41
C ARG A 207 16.47 0.14 20.83
N SER A 208 17.08 1.25 21.21
CA SER A 208 18.42 1.67 20.80
C SER A 208 19.47 1.32 21.84
N PHE A 209 20.70 1.04 21.40
CA PHE A 209 21.85 0.76 22.26
C PHE A 209 22.83 1.93 22.19
N VAL A 210 22.71 2.84 23.16
CA VAL A 210 23.45 4.11 23.22
C VAL A 210 24.75 3.91 23.97
N ASP A 211 25.90 4.25 23.39
CA ASP A 211 27.20 4.19 24.04
C ASP A 211 27.18 4.92 25.39
N ALA A 212 27.55 4.20 26.44
CA ALA A 212 27.48 4.67 27.80
C ALA A 212 28.57 5.72 28.15
N THR A 213 29.43 6.08 27.20
CA THR A 213 30.43 7.16 27.30
C THR A 213 30.15 8.31 26.34
N THR A 214 29.90 8.02 25.06
CA THR A 214 29.84 9.03 23.99
C THR A 214 28.41 9.50 23.67
N GLY A 215 27.40 8.68 23.95
CA GLY A 215 26.02 8.92 23.51
C GLY A 215 25.73 8.52 22.05
N GLU A 216 26.70 7.89 21.37
CA GLU A 216 26.53 7.36 20.01
C GLU A 216 25.60 6.14 20.00
N VAL A 217 24.76 5.99 18.97
CA VAL A 217 23.88 4.81 18.85
C VAL A 217 24.59 3.72 18.04
N HIS A 218 24.99 2.63 18.71
CA HIS A 218 25.69 1.50 18.07
C HIS A 218 24.77 0.57 17.29
N GLY A 219 23.48 0.57 17.61
CA GLY A 219 22.49 -0.28 16.95
C GLY A 219 21.10 -0.08 17.54
N LEU A 220 20.11 -0.71 16.91
CA LEU A 220 18.74 -0.73 17.40
C LEU A 220 18.06 -2.06 17.10
N VAL A 221 17.01 -2.36 17.86
CA VAL A 221 15.99 -3.35 17.56
C VAL A 221 14.70 -2.59 17.29
N ASP A 222 14.14 -2.78 16.11
CA ASP A 222 12.80 -2.29 15.77
C ASP A 222 11.79 -3.38 16.13
N TYR A 223 10.85 -3.05 17.01
CA TYR A 223 9.78 -3.94 17.44
C TYR A 223 8.52 -3.80 16.59
N THR A 224 8.47 -2.79 15.71
CA THR A 224 7.39 -2.61 14.76
C THR A 224 7.80 -3.25 13.43
N ALA A 225 7.02 -4.22 12.96
CA ALA A 225 7.11 -4.68 11.58
C ALA A 225 6.54 -3.57 10.70
N ASN A 226 7.29 -3.14 9.68
CA ASN A 226 6.72 -2.26 8.66
C ASN A 226 5.84 -3.12 7.76
N LEU A 227 4.77 -2.54 7.21
CA LEU A 227 4.07 -3.15 6.10
C LEU A 227 4.89 -2.88 4.83
N ALA A 228 5.38 -3.90 4.15
CA ALA A 228 6.16 -3.72 2.94
C ALA A 228 5.66 -4.61 1.81
N PHE A 229 5.61 -4.06 0.61
CA PHE A 229 5.11 -4.74 -0.59
C PHE A 229 6.13 -4.60 -1.70
N ARG A 230 6.56 -5.72 -2.30
CA ARG A 230 7.32 -5.67 -3.56
C ARG A 230 6.35 -5.66 -4.73
N VAL A 231 6.24 -4.52 -5.39
CA VAL A 231 5.19 -4.22 -6.37
C VAL A 231 5.67 -3.21 -7.40
N SER A 232 4.90 -3.03 -8.47
CA SER A 232 5.04 -1.87 -9.35
C SER A 232 4.45 -0.67 -8.62
N PRO A 233 5.19 0.44 -8.43
CA PRO A 233 4.62 1.67 -7.86
C PRO A 233 3.38 2.11 -8.63
N ILE A 234 2.43 2.77 -7.96
CA ILE A 234 1.14 3.13 -8.59
C ILE A 234 1.30 4.02 -9.83
N ASN A 235 2.41 4.75 -9.93
CA ASN A 235 2.77 5.59 -11.06
C ASN A 235 3.62 4.88 -12.14
N SER A 236 3.64 3.54 -12.13
CA SER A 236 4.28 2.67 -13.11
C SER A 236 3.27 1.62 -13.57
N GLN A 237 3.20 1.35 -14.88
CA GLN A 237 2.24 0.39 -15.45
C GLN A 237 2.45 -1.02 -14.91
N ASP A 238 3.69 -1.49 -14.87
CA ASP A 238 3.96 -2.92 -14.84
C ASP A 238 5.40 -3.22 -14.39
N PRO A 239 5.73 -4.49 -14.06
CA PRO A 239 7.01 -4.87 -13.46
C PRO A 239 8.19 -4.86 -14.43
N SER A 240 8.01 -4.58 -15.73
CA SER A 240 9.11 -4.44 -16.69
C SER A 240 9.83 -3.08 -16.59
N HIS A 241 9.18 -2.08 -15.98
CA HIS A 241 9.74 -0.77 -15.72
C HIS A 241 10.30 -0.68 -14.30
N ASP A 242 9.41 -0.65 -13.31
CA ASP A 242 9.73 -0.50 -11.90
C ASP A 242 9.05 -1.61 -11.09
N PHE A 243 9.84 -2.29 -10.25
CA PHE A 243 9.34 -3.33 -9.35
C PHE A 243 10.15 -3.31 -8.05
N GLU A 244 9.66 -2.58 -7.07
CA GLU A 244 10.42 -2.20 -5.87
C GLU A 244 9.71 -2.54 -4.58
N LEU A 245 10.48 -2.61 -3.48
CA LEU A 245 9.94 -2.86 -2.16
C LEU A 245 9.52 -1.53 -1.53
N LEU A 246 8.22 -1.24 -1.59
CA LEU A 246 7.61 -0.09 -0.95
C LEU A 246 7.39 -0.40 0.53
N THR A 247 7.60 0.59 1.40
CA THR A 247 7.45 0.47 2.85
C THR A 247 6.40 1.46 3.33
N ASP A 248 5.46 0.98 4.13
CA ASP A 248 4.30 1.67 4.69
C ASP A 248 3.57 2.54 3.64
N PRO A 249 3.11 1.97 2.50
CA PRO A 249 2.48 2.75 1.44
C PRO A 249 1.04 3.19 1.74
N GLU A 250 0.49 2.77 2.88
CA GLU A 250 -0.90 3.01 3.28
C GLU A 250 -1.17 4.47 3.68
N ASP A 251 -2.32 5.02 3.25
CA ASP A 251 -2.83 6.29 3.77
C ASP A 251 -3.75 6.00 4.97
N LEU A 252 -3.24 6.21 6.17
CA LEU A 252 -3.99 5.93 7.41
C LEU A 252 -5.18 6.87 7.64
N GLU A 253 -5.35 7.94 6.85
CA GLU A 253 -6.56 8.76 6.88
C GLU A 253 -7.70 8.09 6.12
N ALA A 254 -7.41 7.45 4.98
CA ALA A 254 -8.39 6.68 4.20
C ALA A 254 -8.56 5.24 4.72
N SER A 255 -7.50 4.67 5.26
CA SER A 255 -7.43 3.31 5.80
C SER A 255 -7.02 3.32 7.28
N PRO A 256 -7.93 3.67 8.23
CA PRO A 256 -7.57 3.85 9.64
C PRO A 256 -7.01 2.62 10.35
N GLN A 257 -7.29 1.42 9.84
CA GLN A 257 -6.72 0.16 10.36
C GLN A 257 -5.44 -0.28 9.62
N GLY A 258 -5.06 0.43 8.56
CA GLY A 258 -4.11 -0.04 7.56
C GLY A 258 -4.71 -1.08 6.63
N TRP A 259 -3.92 -1.54 5.66
CA TRP A 259 -4.45 -2.39 4.58
C TRP A 259 -4.60 -3.86 4.98
N ASN A 260 -3.81 -4.38 5.92
CA ASN A 260 -3.78 -5.81 6.28
C ASN A 260 -4.25 -6.08 7.72
N THR A 261 -5.16 -5.26 8.23
CA THR A 261 -5.73 -5.39 9.58
C THR A 261 -7.23 -5.58 9.50
N VAL A 262 -7.76 -6.47 10.35
CA VAL A 262 -9.21 -6.63 10.60
C VAL A 262 -9.42 -6.70 12.10
N ASP A 263 -10.40 -5.96 12.62
CA ASP A 263 -10.71 -5.89 14.06
C ASP A 263 -9.48 -5.54 14.93
N GLY A 264 -8.59 -4.69 14.41
CA GLY A 264 -7.34 -4.33 15.08
C GLY A 264 -6.33 -5.48 15.21
N GLN A 265 -6.49 -6.55 14.43
CA GLN A 265 -5.55 -7.66 14.33
C GLN A 265 -4.96 -7.73 12.93
N GLN A 266 -3.63 -7.73 12.87
CA GLN A 266 -2.88 -7.96 11.63
C GLN A 266 -3.18 -9.36 11.09
N THR A 267 -3.56 -9.43 9.81
CA THR A 267 -3.96 -10.68 9.14
C THR A 267 -2.76 -11.48 8.65
N GLY A 268 -1.63 -10.80 8.39
CA GLY A 268 -0.46 -11.37 7.70
C GLY A 268 -0.77 -11.84 6.28
N GLN A 269 -1.83 -11.31 5.69
CA GLN A 269 -2.42 -11.75 4.42
C GLN A 269 -2.73 -10.56 3.52
N THR A 270 -2.93 -10.81 2.23
CA THR A 270 -3.50 -9.84 1.28
C THR A 270 -5.00 -9.66 1.52
N PHE A 271 -5.35 -9.27 2.76
CA PHE A 271 -6.71 -9.12 3.27
C PHE A 271 -6.78 -8.05 4.37
N GLY A 272 -7.70 -7.09 4.21
CA GLY A 272 -8.12 -6.15 5.24
C GLY A 272 -9.45 -5.48 4.92
N ASN A 273 -9.63 -4.22 5.34
CA ASN A 273 -10.92 -3.53 5.28
C ASN A 273 -11.39 -3.22 3.86
N ASN A 274 -10.48 -2.83 2.96
CA ASN A 274 -10.86 -2.30 1.65
C ASN A 274 -10.94 -3.39 0.58
N ALA A 275 -10.08 -4.42 0.69
CA ALA A 275 -9.97 -5.46 -0.31
C ALA A 275 -9.45 -6.79 0.25
N ILE A 276 -9.63 -7.84 -0.54
CA ILE A 276 -8.94 -9.14 -0.42
C ILE A 276 -8.47 -9.60 -1.80
N SER A 277 -7.23 -10.06 -1.89
CA SER A 277 -6.71 -10.70 -3.10
C SER A 277 -6.43 -12.19 -2.89
N PHE A 278 -6.92 -13.02 -3.79
CA PHE A 278 -6.89 -14.48 -3.69
C PHE A 278 -6.86 -15.16 -5.06
N LYS A 279 -6.54 -16.45 -5.08
CA LYS A 279 -6.67 -17.34 -6.25
C LYS A 279 -7.76 -18.37 -5.98
N ASP A 280 -8.69 -18.53 -6.92
CA ASP A 280 -9.80 -19.50 -6.90
C ASP A 280 -10.84 -19.26 -5.78
N ASP A 281 -10.42 -19.23 -4.52
CA ASP A 281 -11.32 -19.17 -3.36
C ASP A 281 -10.78 -18.18 -2.29
N PRO A 282 -11.61 -17.23 -1.79
CA PRO A 282 -11.16 -16.19 -0.85
C PRO A 282 -10.87 -16.70 0.56
N ASP A 283 -11.44 -17.85 0.96
CA ASP A 283 -11.18 -18.44 2.28
C ASP A 283 -9.87 -19.23 2.32
N THR A 284 -9.42 -19.77 1.19
CA THR A 284 -8.30 -20.72 1.13
C THR A 284 -7.16 -20.31 0.21
N GLY A 285 -7.41 -19.42 -0.74
CA GLY A 285 -6.49 -19.00 -1.80
C GLY A 285 -5.89 -17.62 -1.61
N VAL A 286 -6.05 -17.00 -0.44
CA VAL A 286 -5.47 -15.70 -0.07
C VAL A 286 -3.93 -15.74 0.00
N GLY A 287 -3.29 -14.63 -0.34
CA GLY A 287 -1.84 -14.47 -0.22
C GLY A 287 -1.39 -14.30 1.22
N PHE A 288 -0.20 -14.81 1.55
CA PHE A 288 0.42 -14.69 2.88
C PHE A 288 1.71 -13.89 2.78
N GLU A 289 2.07 -13.21 3.86
CA GLU A 289 3.34 -12.51 3.99
C GLU A 289 4.55 -13.45 3.83
N SER A 290 5.63 -12.95 3.24
CA SER A 290 6.92 -13.63 3.10
C SER A 290 7.73 -13.61 4.41
N ALA A 291 7.53 -12.58 5.23
CA ALA A 291 8.00 -12.41 6.60
C ALA A 291 7.01 -11.48 7.34
N PRO A 292 7.03 -11.39 8.69
CA PRO A 292 6.11 -10.52 9.42
C PRO A 292 6.08 -9.08 8.89
N GLY A 293 4.94 -8.67 8.33
CA GLY A 293 4.72 -7.37 7.70
C GLY A 293 5.28 -7.22 6.28
N GLU A 294 5.97 -8.22 5.72
CA GLU A 294 6.63 -8.11 4.42
C GLU A 294 6.04 -9.06 3.39
N PHE A 295 5.57 -8.52 2.27
CA PHE A 295 5.17 -9.22 1.05
C PHE A 295 6.23 -9.00 -0.03
N ASP A 296 7.46 -9.48 0.21
CA ASP A 296 8.59 -9.39 -0.72
C ASP A 296 8.64 -10.65 -1.61
N PHE A 297 7.88 -10.62 -2.70
CA PHE A 297 7.88 -11.68 -3.71
C PHE A 297 8.57 -11.20 -4.98
N GLN A 298 9.77 -11.71 -5.22
CA GLN A 298 10.51 -11.46 -6.46
C GLN A 298 9.79 -12.12 -7.64
N ILE A 299 9.62 -11.37 -8.72
CA ILE A 299 9.04 -11.89 -9.96
C ILE A 299 10.12 -12.43 -10.89
N ASN A 300 9.79 -13.49 -11.62
CA ASN A 300 10.57 -13.97 -12.76
C ASN A 300 9.72 -13.93 -14.03
N LEU A 301 9.89 -12.88 -14.84
CA LEU A 301 9.15 -12.67 -16.09
C LEU A 301 9.48 -13.69 -17.19
N ALA A 302 10.50 -14.53 -17.01
CA ALA A 302 10.83 -15.62 -17.93
C ALA A 302 10.10 -16.94 -17.59
N GLN A 303 9.20 -16.94 -16.61
CA GLN A 303 8.37 -18.08 -16.22
C GLN A 303 6.89 -17.72 -16.33
N ASP A 304 6.05 -18.73 -16.60
CA ASP A 304 4.61 -18.54 -16.56
C ASP A 304 4.16 -17.97 -15.19
N PRO A 305 3.12 -17.12 -15.16
CA PRO A 305 2.74 -16.41 -13.94
C PRO A 305 2.18 -17.33 -12.85
N ASP A 306 1.73 -18.54 -13.20
CA ASP A 306 1.23 -19.55 -12.25
C ASP A 306 2.36 -20.31 -11.50
N ARG A 307 3.63 -19.98 -11.77
CA ARG A 307 4.80 -20.67 -11.21
C ARG A 307 5.49 -19.89 -10.09
N GLY A 308 6.01 -20.65 -9.12
CA GLY A 308 6.94 -20.13 -8.12
C GLY A 308 6.36 -18.97 -7.29
N ALA A 309 7.13 -17.88 -7.18
CA ALA A 309 6.73 -16.68 -6.45
C ALA A 309 5.82 -15.74 -7.25
N ASN A 310 5.66 -15.95 -8.58
CA ASN A 310 4.89 -15.06 -9.45
C ASN A 310 3.42 -14.97 -9.02
N LEU A 311 2.81 -16.10 -8.61
CA LEU A 311 1.44 -16.09 -8.08
C LEU A 311 1.31 -15.27 -6.78
N ASN A 312 2.33 -15.26 -5.92
CA ASN A 312 2.30 -14.42 -4.71
C ASN A 312 2.52 -12.95 -5.06
N ALA A 313 3.42 -12.65 -6.01
CA ALA A 313 3.60 -11.30 -6.54
C ALA A 313 2.30 -10.76 -7.18
N SER A 314 1.57 -11.60 -7.93
CA SER A 314 0.27 -11.30 -8.53
C SER A 314 -0.77 -10.86 -7.50
N ARG A 315 -0.99 -11.67 -6.44
CA ARG A 315 -1.88 -11.29 -5.33
C ARG A 315 -1.44 -10.01 -4.64
N THR A 316 -0.13 -9.88 -4.45
CA THR A 316 0.48 -8.73 -3.75
C THR A 316 0.28 -7.43 -4.52
N ASN A 317 0.55 -7.44 -5.83
CA ASN A 317 0.42 -6.26 -6.69
C ASN A 317 -1.05 -5.83 -6.84
N ALA A 318 -1.96 -6.77 -7.10
CA ALA A 318 -3.38 -6.44 -7.23
C ALA A 318 -3.97 -5.90 -5.91
N PHE A 319 -3.57 -6.48 -4.77
CA PHE A 319 -3.94 -5.97 -3.46
C PHE A 319 -3.39 -4.55 -3.21
N PHE A 320 -2.12 -4.31 -3.52
CA PHE A 320 -1.49 -3.00 -3.41
C PHE A 320 -2.20 -1.95 -4.28
N ALA A 321 -2.39 -2.23 -5.58
CA ALA A 321 -2.96 -1.28 -6.52
C ALA A 321 -4.41 -0.94 -6.17
N ALA A 322 -5.23 -1.93 -5.78
CA ALA A 322 -6.61 -1.71 -5.36
C ALA A 322 -6.72 -0.90 -4.05
N ASN A 323 -5.87 -1.18 -3.05
CA ASN A 323 -5.86 -0.37 -1.83
C ASN A 323 -5.33 1.06 -2.08
N THR A 324 -4.36 1.22 -2.98
CA THR A 324 -3.88 2.57 -3.35
C THR A 324 -4.96 3.35 -4.09
N ALA A 325 -5.69 2.72 -5.01
CA ALA A 325 -6.83 3.32 -5.69
C ALA A 325 -7.95 3.69 -4.69
N HIS A 326 -8.28 2.80 -3.75
CA HIS A 326 -9.19 3.09 -2.64
C HIS A 326 -8.76 4.36 -1.90
N ASP A 327 -7.51 4.39 -1.42
CA ASP A 327 -7.02 5.49 -0.60
C ASP A 327 -7.04 6.82 -1.37
N ILE A 328 -6.55 6.86 -2.61
CA ILE A 328 -6.62 8.05 -3.47
C ILE A 328 -8.07 8.52 -3.61
N LEU A 329 -8.99 7.64 -4.01
CA LEU A 329 -10.39 8.01 -4.27
C LEU A 329 -11.12 8.45 -2.99
N TYR A 330 -10.82 7.83 -1.86
CA TYR A 330 -11.34 8.23 -0.54
C TYR A 330 -10.99 9.68 -0.23
N ARG A 331 -9.73 10.07 -0.42
CA ARG A 331 -9.25 11.44 -0.19
C ARG A 331 -10.00 12.47 -1.03
N TYR A 332 -10.49 12.08 -2.20
CA TYR A 332 -11.21 12.95 -3.13
C TYR A 332 -12.74 12.86 -3.01
N GLY A 333 -13.27 12.05 -2.09
CA GLY A 333 -14.70 12.04 -1.72
C GLY A 333 -15.45 10.76 -2.09
N PHE A 334 -14.77 9.70 -2.53
CA PHE A 334 -15.38 8.36 -2.59
C PHE A 334 -15.27 7.68 -1.22
N THR A 335 -16.04 8.20 -0.28
CA THR A 335 -16.12 7.80 1.13
C THR A 335 -17.26 6.81 1.36
N GLU A 336 -17.44 6.38 2.60
CA GLU A 336 -18.47 5.41 3.01
C GLU A 336 -19.89 5.89 2.69
N ASP A 337 -20.20 7.15 3.00
CA ASP A 337 -21.49 7.76 2.65
C ASP A 337 -21.66 8.07 1.15
N ALA A 338 -20.56 7.98 0.40
CA ALA A 338 -20.52 8.02 -1.07
C ALA A 338 -20.35 6.62 -1.68
N PHE A 339 -20.71 5.56 -0.94
CA PHE A 339 -20.86 4.19 -1.43
C PHE A 339 -19.54 3.55 -1.87
N ASN A 340 -18.44 3.82 -1.15
CA ASN A 340 -17.16 3.13 -1.35
C ASN A 340 -17.23 1.64 -0.98
N PHE A 341 -16.10 0.93 -1.12
CA PHE A 341 -16.02 -0.50 -0.82
C PHE A 341 -15.22 -0.73 0.47
N GLN A 342 -15.91 -1.01 1.58
CA GLN A 342 -15.29 -1.28 2.87
C GLN A 342 -16.06 -2.36 3.66
N ALA A 343 -15.31 -3.23 4.34
CA ALA A 343 -15.91 -4.25 5.20
C ALA A 343 -16.57 -3.61 6.45
N ASP A 344 -15.91 -2.63 7.06
CA ASP A 344 -16.40 -1.81 8.17
C ASP A 344 -16.28 -0.32 7.78
N ASN A 345 -17.41 0.38 7.85
CA ASN A 345 -17.52 1.81 7.54
C ASN A 345 -17.29 2.71 8.76
N PHE A 346 -16.96 2.13 9.93
CA PHE A 346 -16.68 2.84 11.19
C PHE A 346 -17.84 3.74 11.69
N GLY A 347 -19.05 3.53 11.15
CA GLY A 347 -20.21 4.37 11.41
C GLY A 347 -20.24 5.69 10.63
N ASN A 348 -19.42 5.85 9.60
CA ASN A 348 -19.33 7.07 8.77
C ASN A 348 -20.46 7.22 7.74
N GLY A 349 -21.22 6.16 7.45
CA GLY A 349 -22.30 6.18 6.47
C GLY A 349 -22.27 4.96 5.56
N GLY A 350 -23.09 4.96 4.51
CA GLY A 350 -23.20 3.85 3.56
C GLY A 350 -23.67 2.53 4.17
N ALA A 351 -23.66 1.48 3.36
CA ALA A 351 -23.87 0.11 3.77
C ALA A 351 -22.53 -0.63 3.88
N ASP A 352 -22.24 -1.19 5.05
CA ASP A 352 -21.01 -1.93 5.35
C ASP A 352 -21.00 -3.33 4.72
N GLY A 353 -19.83 -3.97 4.74
CA GLY A 353 -19.67 -5.38 4.40
C GLY A 353 -19.41 -5.63 2.92
N ASP A 354 -18.78 -4.67 2.23
CA ASP A 354 -18.69 -4.67 0.77
C ASP A 354 -17.28 -4.40 0.22
N LEU A 355 -16.24 -4.79 0.96
CA LEU A 355 -14.87 -4.79 0.45
C LEU A 355 -14.75 -5.42 -0.95
N VAL A 356 -13.72 -5.02 -1.71
CA VAL A 356 -13.47 -5.58 -3.05
C VAL A 356 -12.88 -6.99 -2.95
N LEU A 357 -13.49 -7.95 -3.65
CA LEU A 357 -12.96 -9.29 -3.85
C LEU A 357 -12.13 -9.34 -5.14
N ILE A 358 -10.84 -9.63 -5.04
CA ILE A 358 -9.91 -9.65 -6.18
C ILE A 358 -9.44 -11.08 -6.44
N SER A 359 -10.01 -11.71 -7.47
CA SER A 359 -9.62 -13.03 -7.95
C SER A 359 -8.51 -12.88 -8.98
N VAL A 360 -7.27 -13.21 -8.62
CA VAL A 360 -6.13 -13.18 -9.54
C VAL A 360 -5.97 -14.49 -10.30
N GLN A 361 -5.49 -14.41 -11.54
CA GLN A 361 -5.37 -15.54 -12.46
C GLN A 361 -6.66 -16.36 -12.51
N ASP A 362 -7.80 -15.68 -12.53
CA ASP A 362 -9.11 -16.30 -12.46
C ASP A 362 -9.32 -17.20 -13.68
N ALA A 363 -9.75 -18.44 -13.44
CA ALA A 363 -9.84 -19.46 -14.49
C ALA A 363 -11.11 -19.35 -15.34
N SER A 364 -11.99 -18.38 -15.05
CA SER A 364 -13.21 -18.15 -15.83
C SER A 364 -12.97 -17.42 -17.15
N GLY A 365 -11.80 -16.82 -17.35
CA GLY A 365 -11.44 -16.10 -18.56
C GLY A 365 -9.93 -16.09 -18.83
N THR A 366 -9.56 -15.57 -20.00
CA THR A 366 -8.18 -15.26 -20.41
C THR A 366 -8.18 -14.00 -21.27
N ASP A 367 -7.02 -13.35 -21.38
CA ASP A 367 -6.77 -12.19 -22.25
C ASP A 367 -7.77 -11.04 -22.04
N ASN A 368 -8.21 -10.86 -20.79
CA ASN A 368 -9.12 -9.79 -20.37
C ASN A 368 -9.02 -9.54 -18.84
N ALA A 369 -9.84 -8.65 -18.32
CA ALA A 369 -10.21 -8.55 -16.91
C ALA A 369 -11.68 -8.12 -16.81
N GLN A 370 -12.27 -8.13 -15.62
CA GLN A 370 -13.60 -7.56 -15.40
C GLN A 370 -13.86 -7.21 -13.94
N PHE A 371 -14.77 -6.25 -13.73
CA PHE A 371 -15.28 -5.88 -12.41
C PHE A 371 -16.81 -5.94 -12.37
N SER A 372 -17.34 -6.77 -11.48
CA SER A 372 -18.78 -6.78 -11.17
C SER A 372 -19.07 -5.78 -10.04
N THR A 373 -19.86 -4.75 -10.34
CA THR A 373 -20.27 -3.74 -9.36
C THR A 373 -21.73 -3.92 -8.95
N PRO A 374 -22.03 -4.56 -7.80
CA PRO A 374 -23.37 -4.55 -7.25
C PRO A 374 -23.65 -3.23 -6.48
N PRO A 375 -24.91 -2.97 -6.09
CA PRO A 375 -25.27 -1.85 -5.22
C PRO A 375 -24.48 -1.82 -3.91
N ASP A 376 -24.49 -0.67 -3.25
CA ASP A 376 -23.89 -0.43 -1.92
C ASP A 376 -24.23 -1.52 -0.88
N GLY A 377 -23.24 -1.96 -0.10
CA GLY A 377 -23.38 -3.06 0.87
C GLY A 377 -23.26 -4.47 0.27
N GLN A 378 -22.85 -4.58 -0.99
CA GLN A 378 -22.44 -5.85 -1.61
C GLN A 378 -21.06 -5.71 -2.23
N SER A 379 -20.18 -6.67 -1.94
CA SER A 379 -18.81 -6.66 -2.45
C SER A 379 -18.72 -6.57 -3.97
N GLY A 380 -17.90 -5.64 -4.46
CA GLY A 380 -17.42 -5.66 -5.83
C GLY A 380 -16.52 -6.89 -6.08
N VAL A 381 -16.57 -7.44 -7.28
CA VAL A 381 -15.74 -8.61 -7.66
C VAL A 381 -14.89 -8.27 -8.87
N MET A 382 -13.59 -8.10 -8.63
CA MET A 382 -12.56 -7.91 -9.65
C MET A 382 -11.98 -9.27 -10.03
N GLN A 383 -12.01 -9.61 -11.31
CA GLN A 383 -11.44 -10.84 -11.85
C GLN A 383 -10.33 -10.49 -12.84
N MET A 384 -9.10 -10.82 -12.46
CA MET A 384 -7.91 -10.59 -13.27
C MET A 384 -7.53 -11.89 -13.96
N PHE A 385 -7.40 -11.88 -15.29
CA PHE A 385 -7.06 -13.07 -16.06
C PHE A 385 -5.59 -13.11 -16.49
N LEU A 386 -5.16 -14.31 -16.88
CA LEU A 386 -3.91 -14.51 -17.59
C LEU A 386 -4.09 -14.19 -19.07
N PHE A 387 -3.06 -13.59 -19.68
CA PHE A 387 -2.97 -13.28 -21.09
C PHE A 387 -2.13 -14.36 -21.77
N THR A 388 -2.80 -15.15 -22.60
CA THR A 388 -2.25 -16.35 -23.27
C THR A 388 -1.75 -16.06 -24.68
N SER A 389 -1.92 -14.82 -25.14
CA SER A 389 -1.41 -14.30 -26.41
C SER A 389 0.11 -14.04 -26.40
N THR A 390 0.81 -14.27 -25.29
CA THR A 390 2.27 -14.12 -25.13
C THR A 390 2.94 -15.42 -24.69
N ASP A 391 4.26 -15.54 -24.90
CA ASP A 391 5.07 -16.67 -24.42
C ASP A 391 6.33 -16.15 -23.71
N PRO A 392 6.48 -16.34 -22.37
CA PRO A 392 5.50 -16.95 -21.46
C PRO A 392 4.20 -16.13 -21.36
N GLU A 393 3.16 -16.73 -20.77
CA GLU A 393 1.90 -16.01 -20.47
C GLU A 393 2.17 -14.79 -19.58
N LYS A 394 1.31 -13.78 -19.65
CA LYS A 394 1.37 -12.59 -18.79
C LYS A 394 0.20 -12.52 -17.83
N ASP A 395 0.36 -11.81 -16.73
CA ASP A 395 -0.67 -11.71 -15.68
C ASP A 395 -1.23 -10.29 -15.62
N GLY A 396 -2.53 -10.15 -15.88
CA GLY A 396 -3.21 -8.85 -15.79
C GLY A 396 -3.16 -8.25 -14.39
N ALA A 397 -3.06 -9.06 -13.33
CA ALA A 397 -2.97 -8.61 -11.93
C ALA A 397 -1.65 -7.87 -11.61
N LEU A 398 -0.64 -7.98 -12.48
CA LEU A 398 0.64 -7.27 -12.35
C LEU A 398 0.66 -5.93 -13.10
N VAL A 399 -0.42 -5.60 -13.82
CA VAL A 399 -0.50 -4.38 -14.63
C VAL A 399 -1.42 -3.40 -13.92
N ASN A 400 -0.82 -2.39 -13.30
CA ASN A 400 -1.52 -1.38 -12.49
C ASN A 400 -2.59 -0.67 -13.31
N SER A 401 -2.32 -0.33 -14.57
CA SER A 401 -3.32 0.31 -15.44
C SER A 401 -4.59 -0.53 -15.60
N VAL A 402 -4.50 -1.87 -15.57
CA VAL A 402 -5.66 -2.78 -15.65
C VAL A 402 -6.34 -2.88 -14.29
N VAL A 403 -5.61 -3.08 -13.20
CA VAL A 403 -6.20 -3.18 -11.86
C VAL A 403 -6.93 -1.90 -11.46
N VAL A 404 -6.36 -0.73 -11.77
CA VAL A 404 -6.96 0.59 -11.52
C VAL A 404 -8.15 0.83 -12.44
N HIS A 405 -8.07 0.43 -13.72
CA HIS A 405 -9.20 0.46 -14.64
C HIS A 405 -10.39 -0.33 -14.06
N GLU A 406 -10.18 -1.59 -13.66
CA GLU A 406 -11.23 -2.42 -13.08
C GLU A 406 -11.82 -1.82 -11.80
N TYR A 407 -10.98 -1.28 -10.90
CA TYR A 407 -11.46 -0.63 -9.68
C TYR A 407 -12.37 0.58 -10.00
N THR A 408 -12.08 1.29 -11.09
CA THR A 408 -12.81 2.48 -11.51
C THR A 408 -14.19 2.16 -12.09
N HIS A 409 -14.44 0.95 -12.60
CA HIS A 409 -15.80 0.49 -12.85
C HIS A 409 -16.63 0.47 -11.57
N GLY A 410 -16.02 0.07 -10.45
CA GLY A 410 -16.61 0.16 -9.12
C GLY A 410 -17.02 1.59 -8.77
N LEU A 411 -16.08 2.53 -8.87
CA LEU A 411 -16.30 3.97 -8.62
C LEU A 411 -17.45 4.53 -9.47
N SER A 412 -17.35 4.37 -10.79
CA SER A 412 -18.27 4.99 -11.76
C SER A 412 -19.68 4.45 -11.63
N ASN A 413 -19.85 3.13 -11.42
CA ASN A 413 -21.16 2.53 -11.18
C ASN A 413 -21.74 2.88 -9.80
N ARG A 414 -20.91 2.94 -8.74
CA ARG A 414 -21.38 3.30 -7.39
C ARG A 414 -21.83 4.76 -7.33
N LEU A 415 -21.08 5.70 -7.91
CA LEU A 415 -21.45 7.12 -7.87
C LEU A 415 -22.60 7.46 -8.83
N THR A 416 -22.58 6.94 -10.06
CA THR A 416 -23.63 7.23 -11.04
C THR A 416 -24.95 6.61 -10.59
N GLY A 417 -25.95 7.45 -10.31
CA GLY A 417 -27.23 6.97 -9.78
C GLY A 417 -27.22 6.62 -8.29
N GLY A 418 -26.19 7.03 -7.55
CA GLY A 418 -26.20 7.10 -6.08
C GLY A 418 -26.30 5.77 -5.35
N GLY A 419 -25.30 4.91 -5.55
CA GLY A 419 -25.13 3.62 -4.85
C GLY A 419 -25.94 2.47 -5.43
N THR A 420 -26.72 2.71 -6.49
CA THR A 420 -27.57 1.69 -7.12
C THR A 420 -26.81 0.76 -8.05
N ALA A 421 -25.73 1.23 -8.67
CA ALA A 421 -24.97 0.49 -9.69
C ALA A 421 -25.76 0.07 -10.96
N ASP A 422 -26.98 0.59 -11.14
CA ASP A 422 -27.88 0.24 -12.25
C ASP A 422 -27.84 1.27 -13.41
N CYS A 423 -26.90 2.22 -13.36
CA CYS A 423 -26.97 3.45 -14.13
C CYS A 423 -25.92 3.65 -15.22
N LEU A 424 -25.13 2.62 -15.54
CA LEU A 424 -24.26 2.57 -16.72
C LEU A 424 -24.56 1.30 -17.52
N GLN A 425 -25.71 1.26 -18.18
CA GLN A 425 -26.27 0.05 -18.80
C GLN A 425 -26.61 0.21 -20.30
N THR A 426 -26.75 1.44 -20.78
CA THR A 426 -26.81 1.70 -22.23
C THR A 426 -25.41 1.62 -22.84
N LEU A 427 -25.30 1.23 -24.11
CA LEU A 427 -24.00 1.10 -24.79
C LEU A 427 -23.13 2.36 -24.66
N GLU A 428 -23.72 3.55 -24.85
CA GLU A 428 -22.99 4.81 -24.72
C GLU A 428 -22.52 5.05 -23.28
N SER A 429 -23.38 4.80 -22.27
CA SER A 429 -23.00 4.94 -20.87
C SER A 429 -21.99 3.91 -20.38
N VAL A 430 -22.04 2.67 -20.89
CA VAL A 430 -21.01 1.65 -20.61
C VAL A 430 -19.69 2.09 -21.22
N GLY A 431 -19.70 2.60 -22.46
CA GLY A 431 -18.50 3.18 -23.09
C GLY A 431 -17.94 4.38 -22.30
N LEU A 432 -18.78 5.25 -21.75
CA LEU A 432 -18.29 6.29 -20.81
C LEU A 432 -17.63 5.66 -19.57
N GLY A 433 -18.20 4.56 -19.05
CA GLY A 433 -17.62 3.70 -18.02
C GLY A 433 -16.18 3.28 -18.34
N GLU A 434 -15.97 2.66 -19.50
CA GLU A 434 -14.65 2.28 -20.02
C GLU A 434 -13.70 3.49 -20.07
N GLY A 435 -14.18 4.63 -20.55
CA GLY A 435 -13.37 5.84 -20.70
C GLY A 435 -12.95 6.47 -19.37
N TRP A 436 -13.82 6.46 -18.35
CA TRP A 436 -13.46 6.89 -16.99
C TRP A 436 -12.41 5.97 -16.38
N SER A 437 -12.55 4.67 -16.60
CA SER A 437 -11.62 3.66 -16.10
C SER A 437 -10.21 3.82 -16.68
N ASP A 438 -10.11 4.00 -18.00
CA ASP A 438 -8.83 4.28 -18.65
C ASP A 438 -8.24 5.63 -18.19
N ALA A 439 -9.08 6.67 -18.04
CA ALA A 439 -8.60 8.00 -17.68
C ALA A 439 -8.07 8.08 -16.23
N PHE A 440 -8.66 7.35 -15.28
CA PHE A 440 -8.11 7.31 -13.91
C PHE A 440 -6.83 6.46 -13.82
N ALA A 441 -6.77 5.34 -14.56
CA ALA A 441 -5.54 4.57 -14.70
C ALA A 441 -4.40 5.42 -15.28
N GLU A 442 -4.67 6.18 -16.34
CA GLU A 442 -3.71 7.15 -16.87
C GLU A 442 -3.32 8.20 -15.80
N TRP A 443 -4.31 8.78 -15.12
CA TRP A 443 -4.07 9.83 -14.12
C TRP A 443 -3.08 9.37 -13.03
N THR A 444 -3.16 8.12 -12.59
CA THR A 444 -2.24 7.57 -11.58
C THR A 444 -0.78 7.49 -12.06
N GLU A 445 -0.55 7.47 -13.37
CA GLU A 445 0.77 7.25 -13.99
C GLU A 445 1.39 8.51 -14.62
N GLN A 446 0.62 9.60 -14.75
CA GLN A 446 1.17 10.90 -15.10
C GLN A 446 1.99 11.46 -13.93
N THR A 447 3.28 11.76 -14.16
CA THR A 447 4.23 12.14 -13.09
C THR A 447 4.82 13.54 -13.24
N SER A 448 4.39 14.31 -14.25
CA SER A 448 5.07 15.56 -14.62
C SER A 448 4.13 16.67 -15.05
N GLY A 449 4.68 17.89 -15.13
CA GLY A 449 3.98 19.09 -15.62
C GLY A 449 3.58 19.07 -17.09
N GLN A 450 4.08 18.11 -17.86
CA GLN A 450 3.62 17.86 -19.23
C GLN A 450 2.90 16.52 -19.24
N ILE A 451 1.62 16.54 -19.58
CA ILE A 451 0.85 15.31 -19.83
C ILE A 451 1.36 14.68 -21.12
N VAL A 452 1.82 13.43 -21.01
CA VAL A 452 2.41 12.67 -22.13
C VAL A 452 1.42 11.67 -22.68
N ASP A 453 1.61 11.28 -23.94
CA ASP A 453 0.80 10.25 -24.59
C ASP A 453 0.80 8.96 -23.75
N PHE A 454 -0.35 8.30 -23.71
CA PHE A 454 -0.57 7.15 -22.84
C PHE A 454 -1.11 5.95 -23.62
N THR A 455 -0.57 4.77 -23.34
CA THR A 455 -1.07 3.48 -23.83
C THR A 455 -1.49 2.63 -22.67
N VAL A 456 -2.70 2.05 -22.72
CA VAL A 456 -3.18 1.15 -21.67
C VAL A 456 -2.54 -0.23 -21.84
N ALA A 457 -1.94 -0.75 -20.76
CA ALA A 457 -1.43 -2.11 -20.66
C ALA A 457 -0.40 -2.51 -21.74
N ASP A 458 0.61 -1.66 -22.00
CA ASP A 458 1.66 -1.94 -22.99
C ASP A 458 2.42 -3.24 -22.70
N PHE A 459 2.52 -3.59 -21.41
CA PHE A 459 3.05 -4.88 -20.97
C PHE A 459 2.33 -6.06 -21.58
N LEU A 460 1.00 -6.02 -21.75
CA LEU A 460 0.22 -7.15 -22.25
C LEU A 460 0.23 -7.21 -23.78
N ALA A 461 0.13 -6.04 -24.42
CA ALA A 461 0.15 -5.90 -25.87
C ALA A 461 1.04 -4.71 -26.28
N PRO A 462 2.10 -4.93 -27.09
CA PRO A 462 2.93 -3.83 -27.56
C PRO A 462 2.12 -2.78 -28.34
N GLY A 463 2.20 -1.52 -27.93
CA GLY A 463 1.37 -0.40 -28.41
C GLY A 463 0.09 -0.19 -27.60
N GLY A 464 -0.15 -0.99 -26.55
CA GLY A 464 -1.37 -1.00 -25.75
C GLY A 464 -2.53 -1.80 -26.35
N ILE A 465 -3.60 -1.93 -25.57
CA ILE A 465 -4.81 -2.71 -25.93
C ILE A 465 -5.91 -1.90 -26.63
N ARG A 466 -5.72 -0.59 -26.76
CA ARG A 466 -6.66 0.35 -27.42
C ARG A 466 -6.21 0.63 -28.85
N ASN A 467 -7.10 1.15 -29.70
CA ASN A 467 -6.76 1.40 -31.12
C ASN A 467 -5.73 2.51 -31.30
N PHE A 468 -5.75 3.51 -30.41
CA PHE A 468 -4.84 4.65 -30.43
C PHE A 468 -4.33 4.95 -29.02
N PRO A 469 -3.07 5.42 -28.86
CA PRO A 469 -2.65 6.06 -27.63
C PRO A 469 -3.57 7.25 -27.29
N TYR A 470 -3.80 7.54 -26.01
CA TYR A 470 -4.40 8.82 -25.63
C TYR A 470 -3.37 9.92 -25.86
N SER A 471 -3.81 10.97 -26.56
CA SER A 471 -2.93 12.04 -27.01
C SER A 471 -3.70 13.31 -27.29
N THR A 472 -3.11 14.44 -26.95
CA THR A 472 -3.56 15.76 -27.42
C THR A 472 -3.27 15.98 -28.91
N ASP A 473 -2.38 15.19 -29.53
CA ASP A 473 -2.10 15.24 -30.97
C ASP A 473 -3.16 14.46 -31.76
N LYS A 474 -3.92 15.18 -32.58
CA LYS A 474 -4.98 14.61 -33.43
C LYS A 474 -4.46 13.71 -34.56
N THR A 475 -3.15 13.72 -34.82
CA THR A 475 -2.51 12.79 -35.76
C THR A 475 -2.16 11.45 -35.12
N VAL A 476 -1.94 11.44 -33.80
CA VAL A 476 -1.71 10.22 -33.00
C VAL A 476 -3.05 9.58 -32.66
N ASN A 477 -3.99 10.36 -32.14
CA ASN A 477 -5.35 9.91 -31.86
C ASN A 477 -6.34 10.79 -32.61
N PRO A 478 -6.96 10.31 -33.71
CA PRO A 478 -7.86 11.11 -34.54
C PRO A 478 -9.32 11.07 -34.11
N LEU A 479 -9.67 10.36 -33.03
CA LEU A 479 -11.06 10.12 -32.64
C LEU A 479 -11.79 11.43 -32.25
N LEU A 480 -13.04 11.54 -32.69
CA LEU A 480 -13.97 12.63 -32.40
C LEU A 480 -15.28 12.09 -31.82
N PHE A 481 -16.07 12.96 -31.19
CA PHE A 481 -17.38 12.58 -30.66
C PHE A 481 -18.31 11.96 -31.70
N SER A 482 -18.34 12.47 -32.93
CA SER A 482 -19.18 11.93 -34.01
C SER A 482 -18.83 10.49 -34.40
N ASP A 483 -17.65 9.99 -34.04
CA ASP A 483 -17.27 8.59 -34.28
C ASP A 483 -18.04 7.62 -33.38
N ALA A 484 -18.51 8.04 -32.20
CA ALA A 484 -19.25 7.19 -31.27
C ALA A 484 -20.50 6.55 -31.93
N GLN A 485 -21.18 7.27 -32.83
CA GLN A 485 -22.37 6.77 -33.54
C GLN A 485 -22.06 5.68 -34.58
N LYS A 486 -20.78 5.47 -34.92
CA LYS A 486 -20.32 4.45 -35.87
C LYS A 486 -19.86 3.16 -35.17
N LEU A 487 -19.78 3.20 -33.85
CA LEU A 487 -19.26 2.12 -33.01
C LEU A 487 -20.41 1.37 -32.34
N ASN A 488 -20.19 0.08 -32.09
CA ASN A 488 -21.20 -0.82 -31.53
C ASN A 488 -20.65 -1.66 -30.37
N GLU A 489 -19.54 -1.20 -29.77
CA GLU A 489 -18.75 -1.90 -28.79
C GLU A 489 -18.21 -0.85 -27.81
N GLU A 490 -18.36 -1.14 -26.51
CA GLU A 490 -18.16 -0.23 -25.39
C GLU A 490 -16.72 0.26 -25.25
N HIS A 491 -15.71 -0.59 -25.41
CA HIS A 491 -14.31 -0.21 -25.26
C HIS A 491 -13.91 0.82 -26.34
N ASN A 492 -14.31 0.60 -27.59
CA ASN A 492 -14.07 1.54 -28.69
C ASN A 492 -14.76 2.89 -28.45
N ILE A 493 -15.95 2.90 -27.84
CA ILE A 493 -16.63 4.14 -27.45
C ILE A 493 -15.89 4.81 -26.29
N GLY A 494 -15.41 4.03 -25.33
CA GLY A 494 -14.63 4.51 -24.20
C GLY A 494 -13.32 5.17 -24.59
N GLU A 495 -12.65 4.68 -25.64
CA GLU A 495 -11.44 5.32 -26.17
C GLU A 495 -11.67 6.80 -26.55
N ILE A 496 -12.86 7.14 -27.05
CA ILE A 496 -13.21 8.52 -27.38
C ILE A 496 -13.28 9.35 -26.08
N TRP A 497 -13.97 8.83 -25.06
CA TRP A 497 -14.15 9.54 -23.79
C TRP A 497 -12.86 9.67 -22.99
N ALA A 498 -12.07 8.60 -22.89
CA ALA A 498 -10.76 8.62 -22.24
C ALA A 498 -9.84 9.67 -22.91
N ASN A 499 -9.81 9.73 -24.24
CA ASN A 499 -8.99 10.70 -24.94
C ASN A 499 -9.49 12.16 -24.78
N VAL A 500 -10.80 12.37 -24.65
CA VAL A 500 -11.37 13.66 -24.25
C VAL A 500 -10.85 14.05 -22.86
N LEU A 501 -10.89 13.12 -21.91
CA LEU A 501 -10.47 13.38 -20.54
C LEU A 501 -8.94 13.54 -20.38
N HIS A 502 -8.15 12.87 -21.22
CA HIS A 502 -6.71 13.13 -21.40
C HIS A 502 -6.47 14.59 -21.80
N GLY A 503 -7.22 15.09 -22.79
CA GLY A 503 -7.19 16.50 -23.20
C GLY A 503 -7.60 17.46 -22.09
N VAL A 504 -8.62 17.11 -21.29
CA VAL A 504 -9.04 17.88 -20.11
C VAL A 504 -7.92 17.93 -19.06
N ASN A 505 -7.24 16.81 -18.79
CA ASN A 505 -6.12 16.75 -17.86
C ASN A 505 -4.97 17.65 -18.32
N ALA A 506 -4.56 17.52 -19.59
CA ALA A 506 -3.54 18.37 -20.21
C ALA A 506 -3.88 19.87 -20.10
N ALA A 507 -5.11 20.25 -20.46
CA ALA A 507 -5.54 21.65 -20.41
C ALA A 507 -5.57 22.23 -18.98
N LEU A 508 -5.99 21.43 -17.99
CA LEU A 508 -5.98 21.85 -16.58
C LEU A 508 -4.56 21.95 -16.03
N VAL A 509 -3.69 20.98 -16.34
CA VAL A 509 -2.28 21.00 -15.92
C VAL A 509 -1.52 22.15 -16.57
N ASP A 510 -1.74 22.44 -17.86
CA ASP A 510 -1.16 23.59 -18.54
C ASP A 510 -1.55 24.92 -17.86
N LYS A 511 -2.79 25.03 -17.39
CA LYS A 511 -3.30 26.23 -16.74
C LYS A 511 -2.85 26.38 -15.28
N LEU A 512 -2.91 25.30 -14.52
CA LEU A 512 -2.81 25.32 -13.05
C LEU A 512 -1.48 24.74 -12.53
N GLY A 513 -0.66 24.18 -13.41
CA GLY A 513 0.54 23.40 -13.07
C GLY A 513 0.19 22.00 -12.60
N PHE A 514 1.20 21.15 -12.46
CA PHE A 514 1.05 19.79 -11.92
C PHE A 514 1.42 19.76 -10.44
N ALA A 515 0.60 19.08 -9.63
CA ALA A 515 0.85 18.84 -8.22
C ALA A 515 1.31 17.39 -8.02
N ALA A 516 2.59 17.20 -7.71
CA ALA A 516 3.17 15.87 -7.49
C ALA A 516 2.63 15.15 -6.25
N ASP A 517 2.12 15.90 -5.28
CA ASP A 517 1.49 15.38 -4.06
C ASP A 517 -0.02 15.16 -4.21
N ALA A 518 -0.61 15.41 -5.38
CA ALA A 518 -2.06 15.23 -5.61
C ALA A 518 -2.61 13.85 -5.20
N PRO A 519 -1.90 12.72 -5.39
CA PRO A 519 -2.44 11.41 -4.96
C PRO A 519 -2.76 11.31 -3.47
N THR A 520 -2.07 12.06 -2.60
CA THR A 520 -2.27 12.02 -1.14
C THR A 520 -2.75 13.35 -0.55
N ASN A 521 -2.78 14.41 -1.36
CA ASN A 521 -3.18 15.75 -0.97
C ASN A 521 -4.36 16.26 -1.82
N PRO A 522 -5.62 15.99 -1.42
CA PRO A 522 -6.79 16.48 -2.14
C PRO A 522 -6.95 18.01 -2.06
N ALA A 523 -6.19 18.71 -1.22
CA ALA A 523 -6.19 20.18 -1.18
C ALA A 523 -5.19 20.82 -2.15
N ALA A 524 -4.42 20.01 -2.89
CA ALA A 524 -3.51 20.51 -3.91
C ALA A 524 -4.28 21.28 -5.00
N THR A 525 -3.69 22.38 -5.48
CA THR A 525 -4.33 23.27 -6.45
C THR A 525 -3.88 23.02 -7.90
N GLY A 526 -3.05 21.99 -8.12
CA GLY A 526 -2.59 21.61 -9.46
C GLY A 526 -3.73 21.09 -10.32
N GLY A 527 -3.57 21.18 -11.64
CA GLY A 527 -4.57 20.78 -12.62
C GLY A 527 -4.96 19.31 -12.54
N ASN A 528 -4.01 18.43 -12.22
CA ASN A 528 -4.28 17.01 -11.99
C ASN A 528 -5.13 16.78 -10.72
N ALA A 529 -4.92 17.55 -9.64
CA ALA A 529 -5.79 17.48 -8.46
C ALA A 529 -7.21 18.01 -8.77
N VAL A 530 -7.31 19.14 -9.50
CA VAL A 530 -8.59 19.67 -9.96
C VAL A 530 -9.32 18.66 -10.85
N TRP A 531 -8.61 18.02 -11.79
CA TRP A 531 -9.15 17.00 -12.68
C TRP A 531 -9.81 15.86 -11.90
N LEU A 532 -9.14 15.33 -10.87
CA LEU A 532 -9.68 14.21 -10.10
C LEU A 532 -10.92 14.60 -9.27
N HIS A 533 -10.94 15.82 -8.69
CA HIS A 533 -12.15 16.35 -8.06
C HIS A 533 -13.31 16.43 -9.05
N LEU A 534 -13.06 16.94 -10.27
CA LEU A 534 -14.09 17.07 -11.29
C LEU A 534 -14.61 15.71 -11.76
N MET A 535 -13.74 14.71 -11.90
CA MET A 535 -14.15 13.35 -12.23
C MET A 535 -15.15 12.79 -11.22
N ILE A 536 -14.81 12.83 -9.93
CA ILE A 536 -15.66 12.27 -8.86
C ILE A 536 -16.96 13.06 -8.72
N ASP A 537 -16.88 14.40 -8.72
CA ASP A 537 -18.06 15.25 -8.61
C ASP A 537 -19.02 15.10 -9.80
N ALA A 538 -18.48 14.97 -11.02
CA ALA A 538 -19.29 14.80 -12.22
C ALA A 538 -20.05 13.47 -12.19
N LEU A 539 -19.39 12.38 -11.79
CA LEU A 539 -20.02 11.07 -11.63
C LEU A 539 -21.19 11.11 -10.63
N ALA A 540 -21.05 11.89 -9.54
CA ALA A 540 -22.07 12.01 -8.51
C ALA A 540 -23.31 12.82 -8.94
N ILE A 541 -23.19 13.73 -9.92
CA ILE A 541 -24.29 14.63 -10.33
C ILE A 541 -24.90 14.30 -11.69
N GLN A 542 -24.24 13.47 -12.50
CA GLN A 542 -24.74 13.10 -13.83
C GLN A 542 -26.00 12.22 -13.75
N PRO A 543 -26.88 12.24 -14.77
CA PRO A 543 -28.08 11.42 -14.78
C PRO A 543 -27.74 9.93 -14.92
N CYS A 544 -28.72 9.07 -14.61
CA CYS A 544 -28.65 7.64 -14.89
C CYS A 544 -28.62 7.38 -16.39
N ASN A 545 -27.72 6.50 -16.85
CA ASN A 545 -27.41 6.23 -18.25
C ASN A 545 -27.10 7.50 -19.04
N PRO A 546 -26.05 8.24 -18.65
CA PRO A 546 -25.69 9.50 -19.27
C PRO A 546 -25.21 9.30 -20.71
N THR A 547 -25.48 10.29 -21.56
CA THR A 547 -24.81 10.46 -22.86
C THR A 547 -23.48 11.21 -22.70
N PHE A 548 -22.64 11.25 -23.74
CA PHE A 548 -21.44 12.10 -23.77
C PHE A 548 -21.77 13.57 -23.47
N LEU A 549 -22.92 14.06 -23.96
CA LEU A 549 -23.36 15.44 -23.74
C LEU A 549 -23.74 15.68 -22.28
N ASP A 550 -24.38 14.70 -21.64
CA ASP A 550 -24.69 14.74 -20.21
C ASP A 550 -23.42 14.72 -19.36
N ALA A 551 -22.51 13.78 -19.65
CA ALA A 551 -21.24 13.64 -18.95
C ALA A 551 -20.39 14.91 -19.04
N ARG A 552 -20.25 15.50 -20.24
CA ARG A 552 -19.60 16.81 -20.42
C ARG A 552 -20.22 17.89 -19.54
N LEU A 553 -21.55 18.01 -19.55
CA LEU A 553 -22.23 19.03 -18.75
C LEU A 553 -22.05 18.78 -17.25
N ALA A 554 -21.97 17.53 -16.81
CA ALA A 554 -21.66 17.19 -15.43
C ALA A 554 -20.25 17.67 -15.03
N TRP A 555 -19.24 17.54 -15.90
CA TRP A 555 -17.90 18.07 -15.65
C TRP A 555 -17.88 19.60 -15.52
N ILE A 556 -18.58 20.32 -16.40
CA ILE A 556 -18.71 21.78 -16.32
C ILE A 556 -19.44 22.19 -15.03
N GLN A 557 -20.53 21.49 -14.68
CA GLN A 557 -21.30 21.77 -13.49
C GLN A 557 -20.54 21.43 -12.19
N ALA A 558 -19.71 20.39 -12.20
CA ALA A 558 -18.80 20.07 -11.10
C ALA A 558 -17.83 21.23 -10.82
N ASP A 559 -17.24 21.81 -11.87
CA ASP A 559 -16.38 22.99 -11.72
C ASP A 559 -17.15 24.20 -11.19
N GLN A 560 -18.38 24.40 -11.66
CA GLN A 560 -19.25 25.44 -11.15
C GLN A 560 -19.58 25.26 -9.66
N ASN A 561 -19.81 24.03 -9.22
CA ASN A 561 -20.16 23.72 -7.83
C ASN A 561 -18.96 23.87 -6.88
N ARG A 562 -17.81 23.32 -7.27
CA ARG A 562 -16.62 23.25 -6.39
C ARG A 562 -15.74 24.50 -6.50
N PHE A 563 -15.52 24.98 -7.71
CA PHE A 563 -14.56 26.04 -8.01
C PHE A 563 -15.20 27.32 -8.52
N ALA A 564 -16.53 27.44 -8.39
CA ALA A 564 -17.31 28.59 -8.83
C ALA A 564 -17.10 28.94 -10.33
N GLY A 565 -16.82 27.94 -11.17
CA GLY A 565 -16.65 28.11 -12.62
C GLY A 565 -15.26 28.61 -13.02
N ALA A 566 -14.27 28.56 -12.12
CA ALA A 566 -12.93 29.07 -12.39
C ALA A 566 -12.24 28.41 -13.60
N ASN A 567 -12.68 27.21 -14.00
CA ASN A 567 -12.12 26.45 -15.11
C ASN A 567 -13.08 26.24 -16.29
N GLU A 568 -14.28 26.78 -16.24
CA GLU A 568 -15.32 26.62 -17.26
C GLU A 568 -14.80 26.75 -18.70
N CYS A 569 -14.12 27.85 -19.03
CA CYS A 569 -13.62 28.05 -20.39
C CYS A 569 -12.48 27.12 -20.80
N THR A 570 -11.68 26.67 -19.84
CA THR A 570 -10.63 25.65 -20.07
C THR A 570 -11.26 24.31 -20.41
N LEU A 571 -12.29 23.93 -19.66
CA LEU A 571 -13.03 22.69 -19.88
C LEU A 571 -13.78 22.72 -21.22
N TRP A 572 -14.50 23.81 -21.53
CA TRP A 572 -15.19 23.96 -22.81
C TRP A 572 -14.23 23.86 -24.00
N ALA A 573 -13.06 24.49 -23.92
CA ALA A 573 -12.05 24.38 -24.97
C ALA A 573 -11.55 22.94 -25.15
N ALA A 574 -11.27 22.23 -24.05
CA ALA A 574 -10.83 20.83 -24.10
C ALA A 574 -11.89 19.89 -24.69
N PHE A 575 -13.15 20.04 -24.28
CA PHE A 575 -14.27 19.27 -24.86
C PHE A 575 -14.48 19.61 -26.35
N ALA A 576 -14.51 20.89 -26.70
CA ALA A 576 -14.70 21.34 -28.07
C ALA A 576 -13.58 20.85 -29.00
N ASP A 577 -12.35 20.69 -28.51
CA ASP A 577 -11.22 20.18 -29.31
C ASP A 577 -11.50 18.81 -29.95
N ARG A 578 -12.35 18.00 -29.30
CA ARG A 578 -12.78 16.66 -29.72
C ARG A 578 -14.25 16.60 -30.17
N GLY A 579 -14.83 17.75 -30.53
CA GLY A 579 -16.17 17.83 -31.11
C GLY A 579 -17.32 17.92 -30.09
N LEU A 580 -17.01 18.08 -28.79
CA LEU A 580 -18.01 18.18 -27.71
C LEU A 580 -18.34 19.63 -27.31
N GLY A 581 -18.24 20.58 -28.25
CA GLY A 581 -18.63 21.99 -28.04
C GLY A 581 -20.11 22.17 -27.68
N PRO A 582 -20.52 23.37 -27.22
CA PRO A 582 -21.85 23.61 -26.65
C PRO A 582 -23.01 23.24 -27.58
N ASP A 583 -22.82 23.33 -28.89
CA ASP A 583 -23.84 23.05 -29.90
C ASP A 583 -23.73 21.62 -30.50
N ALA A 584 -22.87 20.77 -29.94
CA ALA A 584 -22.74 19.36 -30.32
C ALA A 584 -24.06 18.61 -30.12
N SER A 585 -24.34 17.66 -31.01
CA SER A 585 -25.52 16.78 -30.94
C SER A 585 -25.17 15.39 -31.45
N ALA A 586 -26.01 14.38 -31.20
CA ALA A 586 -25.70 13.00 -31.57
C ALA A 586 -25.23 12.88 -33.04
N GLY A 587 -23.96 12.49 -33.22
CA GLY A 587 -23.32 12.32 -34.54
C GLY A 587 -22.86 13.62 -35.23
N VAL A 588 -22.92 14.76 -34.54
CA VAL A 588 -22.53 16.08 -35.06
C VAL A 588 -21.54 16.73 -34.10
N ASP A 589 -20.30 16.88 -34.55
CA ASP A 589 -19.26 17.58 -33.81
C ASP A 589 -19.51 19.09 -33.79
N ASP A 590 -19.23 19.71 -32.64
CA ASP A 590 -19.08 21.15 -32.51
C ASP A 590 -17.71 21.48 -31.92
N PHE A 591 -16.97 22.37 -32.59
CA PHE A 591 -15.63 22.80 -32.21
C PHE A 591 -15.61 24.23 -31.67
N ASN A 592 -16.77 24.86 -31.52
CA ASN A 592 -16.88 26.17 -30.92
C ASN A 592 -16.79 26.09 -29.39
N VAL A 593 -16.49 27.23 -28.77
CA VAL A 593 -16.65 27.44 -27.32
C VAL A 593 -17.74 28.47 -27.06
N PRO A 594 -18.34 28.52 -25.85
CA PRO A 594 -19.37 29.50 -25.53
C PRO A 594 -18.93 30.95 -25.76
N VAL A 595 -19.91 31.83 -26.01
CA VAL A 595 -19.68 33.27 -26.20
C VAL A 595 -19.04 33.92 -24.96
N SER A 596 -19.43 33.50 -23.75
CA SER A 596 -18.79 33.89 -22.48
C SER A 596 -17.30 33.56 -22.41
N CYS A 597 -16.85 32.55 -23.15
CA CYS A 597 -15.46 32.15 -23.29
C CYS A 597 -14.75 32.75 -24.52
N GLY A 598 -15.38 33.73 -25.19
CA GLY A 598 -14.83 34.41 -26.36
C GLY A 598 -15.03 33.67 -27.68
N GLY A 599 -15.87 32.64 -27.72
CA GLY A 599 -16.22 31.90 -28.94
C GLY A 599 -17.52 32.34 -29.59
N THR A 600 -18.09 31.45 -30.41
CA THR A 600 -19.35 31.68 -31.15
C THR A 600 -20.44 30.65 -30.85
N GLY A 601 -20.19 29.71 -29.93
CA GLY A 601 -21.16 28.68 -29.55
C GLY A 601 -22.19 29.18 -28.52
N SER A 602 -23.27 28.42 -28.34
CA SER A 602 -24.31 28.72 -27.34
C SER A 602 -23.76 28.87 -25.91
N GLU A 603 -24.38 29.76 -25.12
CA GLU A 603 -24.05 29.98 -23.69
C GLU A 603 -24.53 28.82 -22.79
N THR A 604 -25.56 28.10 -23.21
CA THR A 604 -26.04 26.91 -22.51
C THR A 604 -25.83 25.72 -23.43
N GLY A 605 -24.96 24.80 -23.03
CA GLY A 605 -24.84 23.51 -23.71
C GLY A 605 -26.16 22.74 -23.61
N SER A 606 -26.54 22.03 -24.67
CA SER A 606 -27.76 21.20 -24.68
C SER A 606 -27.42 19.74 -24.36
N SER A 607 -28.22 19.09 -23.51
CA SER A 607 -28.24 17.63 -23.32
C SER A 607 -29.29 16.92 -24.20
N GLY A 608 -29.97 17.64 -25.09
CA GLY A 608 -31.11 17.10 -25.81
C GLY A 608 -30.74 16.14 -26.95
N THR A 609 -31.31 14.93 -26.93
CA THR A 609 -31.59 14.15 -28.15
C THR A 609 -32.69 14.87 -28.94
N GLY A 610 -32.30 15.90 -29.70
CA GLY A 610 -33.24 16.73 -30.44
C GLY A 610 -33.99 15.95 -31.51
N THR A 611 -35.15 15.38 -31.17
CA THR A 611 -36.22 15.21 -32.15
C THR A 611 -36.85 16.58 -32.36
N ALA A 612 -36.63 17.14 -33.55
CA ALA A 612 -37.40 18.28 -34.02
C ALA A 612 -38.90 17.92 -33.95
N THR A 613 -39.63 18.49 -32.98
CA THR A 613 -41.09 18.39 -32.94
C THR A 613 -41.70 19.78 -32.82
N GLY A 614 -42.46 20.12 -33.86
CA GLY A 614 -43.29 21.31 -33.89
C GLY A 614 -44.35 21.28 -32.79
N THR A 615 -44.68 22.49 -32.33
CA THR A 615 -45.86 22.90 -31.57
C THR A 615 -47.02 21.90 -31.50
N GLY A 616 -47.38 21.47 -30.29
CA GLY A 616 -48.62 20.74 -30.01
C GLY A 616 -48.97 20.75 -28.53
N THR A 617 -49.87 21.66 -28.14
CA THR A 617 -50.49 21.78 -26.81
C THR A 617 -51.28 20.53 -26.42
N GLY A 618 -51.13 20.02 -25.20
CA GLY A 618 -51.98 18.96 -24.65
C GLY A 618 -51.83 18.76 -23.15
N THR A 619 -52.78 19.30 -22.38
CA THR A 619 -52.97 19.12 -20.94
C THR A 619 -53.51 17.74 -20.57
N GLY A 620 -53.08 17.14 -19.46
CA GLY A 620 -53.73 15.95 -18.89
C GLY A 620 -53.20 15.52 -17.52
N THR A 621 -53.95 15.85 -16.47
CA THR A 621 -53.79 15.44 -15.06
C THR A 621 -54.28 14.01 -14.80
N GLY A 622 -53.71 13.29 -13.82
CA GLY A 622 -54.31 12.06 -13.28
C GLY A 622 -53.55 11.43 -12.09
N THR A 623 -54.06 11.66 -10.88
CA THR A 623 -53.68 11.08 -9.58
C THR A 623 -54.22 9.66 -9.37
N GLY A 624 -53.56 8.82 -8.54
CA GLY A 624 -54.14 7.57 -8.04
C GLY A 624 -53.29 6.78 -7.03
N THR A 625 -53.44 7.09 -5.74
CA THR A 625 -53.10 6.29 -4.55
C THR A 625 -53.94 5.00 -4.43
N THR A 626 -53.41 3.90 -3.87
CA THR A 626 -53.86 3.24 -2.59
C THR A 626 -53.24 1.85 -2.32
N THR A 627 -52.53 1.73 -1.19
CA THR A 627 -52.61 0.76 -0.05
C THR A 627 -52.80 -0.76 -0.24
N GLY A 628 -51.98 -1.54 0.49
CA GLY A 628 -52.47 -2.27 1.69
C GLY A 628 -52.16 -3.78 1.86
N ASN A 629 -51.52 -4.12 3.00
CA ASN A 629 -51.47 -5.39 3.77
C ASN A 629 -50.92 -6.67 3.10
N GLY A 630 -50.05 -7.50 3.70
CA GLY A 630 -49.74 -7.75 5.11
C GLY A 630 -50.33 -9.10 5.57
N ASN A 631 -49.50 -10.13 5.80
CA ASN A 631 -49.54 -11.01 6.97
C ASN A 631 -48.44 -12.11 6.92
N GLY A 632 -47.79 -12.35 8.05
CA GLY A 632 -46.86 -13.47 8.25
C GLY A 632 -47.52 -14.71 8.84
N ASN A 633 -46.78 -15.82 8.86
CA ASN A 633 -46.76 -16.76 10.00
C ASN A 633 -45.55 -17.69 9.90
N GLY A 634 -44.87 -17.90 11.04
CA GLY A 634 -43.73 -18.81 11.15
C GLY A 634 -44.12 -20.20 11.66
N ASN A 635 -43.17 -21.14 11.57
CA ASN A 635 -42.94 -22.12 12.63
C ASN A 635 -41.56 -22.77 12.49
N GLY A 636 -40.82 -22.86 13.60
CA GLY A 636 -39.45 -23.36 13.63
C GLY A 636 -39.31 -24.85 13.94
N ARG A 637 -38.05 -25.32 13.99
CA ARG A 637 -37.54 -26.39 14.86
C ARG A 637 -36.02 -26.47 14.75
N GLY A 638 -35.32 -26.29 15.87
CA GLY A 638 -33.86 -26.39 15.97
C GLY A 638 -33.36 -27.80 16.31
N ARG A 639 -32.07 -28.03 16.06
CA ARG A 639 -31.21 -28.98 16.80
C ARG A 639 -29.77 -28.47 16.75
N GLY A 640 -29.13 -28.34 17.92
CA GLY A 640 -27.71 -27.99 18.04
C GLY A 640 -26.81 -29.23 18.14
N ARG A 641 -25.50 -29.01 17.94
CA ARG A 641 -24.40 -29.67 18.68
C ARG A 641 -23.02 -29.14 18.25
N GLY A 642 -22.16 -28.90 19.25
CA GLY A 642 -20.76 -29.32 19.21
C GLY A 642 -19.73 -28.25 18.81
N GLY A 643 -19.24 -27.50 19.80
CA GLY A 643 -18.10 -26.61 19.63
C GLY A 643 -16.77 -27.35 19.42
N ARG A 644 -16.06 -26.95 18.37
CA ARG A 644 -14.60 -26.96 18.26
C ARG A 644 -14.21 -25.53 17.90
N ARG A 645 -13.32 -24.91 18.68
CA ARG A 645 -12.73 -23.61 18.32
C ARG A 645 -11.90 -23.79 17.05
N LYS A 646 -12.52 -23.52 15.90
CA LYS A 646 -11.84 -23.21 14.65
C LYS A 646 -11.46 -21.72 14.68
N ARG A 647 -10.35 -21.38 14.05
CA ARG A 647 -10.04 -19.99 13.70
C ARG A 647 -11.18 -19.46 12.80
N PRO A 648 -11.56 -18.17 12.86
CA PRO A 648 -12.64 -17.64 12.02
C PRO A 648 -12.32 -17.87 10.54
N ASN A 649 -13.33 -18.24 9.74
CA ASN A 649 -13.24 -18.19 8.28
C ASN A 649 -13.26 -16.72 7.83
N VAL A 650 -12.62 -16.38 6.70
CA VAL A 650 -12.54 -15.00 6.18
C VAL A 650 -13.94 -14.45 5.89
N ILE A 651 -14.80 -15.26 5.27
CA ILE A 651 -16.22 -14.93 5.05
C ILE A 651 -16.99 -14.79 6.38
N GLU A 652 -16.69 -15.58 7.41
CA GLU A 652 -17.35 -15.44 8.72
C GLU A 652 -16.89 -14.17 9.48
N SER A 653 -15.66 -13.69 9.28
CA SER A 653 -15.24 -12.38 9.81
C SER A 653 -15.91 -11.22 9.09
N ILE A 654 -16.12 -11.34 7.77
CA ILE A 654 -16.77 -10.28 6.96
C ILE A 654 -18.29 -10.20 7.26
N PHE A 655 -18.98 -11.33 7.43
CA PHE A 655 -20.45 -11.36 7.54
C PHE A 655 -21.01 -11.79 8.91
N GLY A 656 -20.15 -12.13 9.90
CA GLY A 656 -20.56 -12.76 11.16
C GLY A 656 -21.13 -11.83 12.25
N GLY A 657 -21.23 -10.53 11.98
CA GLY A 657 -21.36 -9.49 13.00
C GLY A 657 -22.77 -9.01 13.39
N LYS A 658 -23.90 -9.50 12.86
CA LYS A 658 -25.24 -8.95 13.24
C LYS A 658 -26.29 -10.02 13.51
N LYS A 659 -26.25 -10.64 14.70
CA LYS A 659 -27.49 -11.17 15.33
C LYS A 659 -28.20 -10.03 16.03
N ALA A 660 -29.25 -9.49 15.39
CA ALA A 660 -30.17 -8.56 16.01
C ALA A 660 -30.71 -9.12 17.34
N LYS A 661 -30.44 -8.42 18.44
CA LYS A 661 -31.17 -8.59 19.70
C LYS A 661 -32.57 -7.98 19.51
N GLY A 662 -33.52 -8.79 19.06
CA GLY A 662 -34.93 -8.47 19.20
C GLY A 662 -35.33 -8.54 20.68
N GLY A 663 -35.68 -7.39 21.26
CA GLY A 663 -36.36 -7.32 22.54
C GLY A 663 -37.85 -7.59 22.38
N ASN A 664 -38.37 -8.47 23.24
CA ASN A 664 -39.77 -8.85 23.56
C ASN A 664 -40.88 -8.65 22.52
#